data_AF-C9RAU5-F1
#
_entry.id   AF-C9RAU5-F1
#
_cell.length_a   1.000
_cell.length_b   1.000
_cell.length_c   1.000
_cell.angle_alpha   90.00
_cell.angle_beta   90.00
_cell.angle_gamma   90.00
#
_symmetry.space_group_name_H-M   'P 1'
#
loop_
_entity.id
_entity.type
_entity.pdbx_description
1 polymer ?
#
loop_
_entity_poly.entity_id
_entity_poly.type
_entity_poly.pdbx_seq_one_letter_code
_entity_poly.pdbx_strand_id
1 'polypeptide(L)'
;MARGYLALVLHAHLPFVRHPEKERQLEENWFYQALNECYLPLLDLFYRLVKEKVPFRLTFSLSPTLLSMLSDPLLMERFEGYLGRLLALASREKERTSGTSFYPLALFYEERLKRHFQLFTVEWRRDLIGAFKQLNEAGVLELITTCATHGYLPLIRGREARRAQIRTGLDFFATCFGFRPSGFWLPECGYAPGVDELLAEEGIRYFFLETHGILSASPPPPHGVYAPVLTPAGVVALGRDPDSSRQVWDRHVGYPGDYWYREYYRDIGYELPWDYLAPYLPSDAVRTDTGFKYYRITGKEEKEPYRPEKARERAAEHARHFWQQRSEQAEYLYRCLGWPPIIVAPYDAELFGHWWFEGPWWLEDLLRLGRTGEDGLLLATPSDYLQAHPPIHRAQLSLSSWGEGGYSRVWLNPANDWIYRHTHRMEEKMTVLCDLCPEAEGIKKRALDQAARELLLAQSSDWAFILYVGSTVEYARGRVEEHVTNFWRLVEGVLQERIEEDFLRQCEAKNNLFPRLDYRVYSRFWQRDGFGRPRLKVLFLSWEYPPRVVGGLGRHVYDLTRALAQWDQGITVLTVGSPGIPAYEEIEGVKVHRVEVGGGDFLAWVENMNRAMVERMERLKNEGESFDLIHGHDWMIAEAALWAKSELGLPLVVTIHATEYGRHGGIYTPLQAFIHGREGHLAQAADLIVCCSEYMRREVSGLFGIKHDKIKVIPNGVDPETLGVKGWRGPAPASPEPLIVFLGRLVPEKGAQDLIRALPLIRKEIPGARLVLCGRGYYEEELRRCVQREEVEDCVTFAGFVDGRAREALLREAAVAVFPSHYEPFGIVALEAMAAQVPVVVGDTGGLAELVEHGVDGFKFPPGDCRLLARYVVELLRHRSLAEEFCRRAWLKVRSRYCWRHLAGVTLEVYSELLARKKEGGGKRIATPSGDRQR
;
A
#
# COMPACT_ATOMS: atom_id res chain seq x y z
N MET A 1 29.14 28.45 -20.32
CA MET A 1 28.01 27.65 -19.79
C MET A 1 28.24 26.21 -20.16
N ALA A 2 27.90 25.27 -19.27
CA ALA A 2 27.93 23.85 -19.59
C ALA A 2 26.98 23.56 -20.76
N ARG A 3 27.42 22.72 -21.69
CA ARG A 3 26.62 22.30 -22.84
C ARG A 3 25.82 21.04 -22.52
N GLY A 4 26.25 20.25 -21.53
CA GLY A 4 25.44 19.18 -20.94
C GLY A 4 26.02 18.68 -19.61
N TYR A 5 25.31 17.74 -18.99
CA TYR A 5 25.62 17.20 -17.67
C TYR A 5 25.65 15.68 -17.70
N LEU A 6 26.56 15.07 -16.94
CA LEU A 6 26.63 13.63 -16.69
C LEU A 6 26.34 13.38 -15.20
N ALA A 7 25.26 12.65 -14.93
CA ALA A 7 24.86 12.21 -13.60
C ALA A 7 25.18 10.73 -13.42
N LEU A 8 26.30 10.45 -12.75
CA LEU A 8 26.67 9.10 -12.32
C LEU A 8 25.86 8.72 -11.07
N VAL A 9 25.17 7.59 -11.12
CA VAL A 9 24.33 7.09 -10.02
C VAL A 9 24.75 5.67 -9.68
N LEU A 10 25.27 5.46 -8.48
CA LEU A 10 25.64 4.13 -7.99
C LEU A 10 24.59 3.62 -7.01
N HIS A 11 23.99 2.46 -7.29
CA HIS A 11 23.01 1.82 -6.43
C HIS A 11 23.63 0.67 -5.63
N ALA A 12 23.80 0.86 -4.32
CA ALA A 12 24.35 -0.16 -3.43
C ALA A 12 23.22 -0.84 -2.65
N HIS A 13 23.05 -2.14 -2.90
CA HIS A 13 22.01 -2.94 -2.29
C HIS A 13 22.44 -4.38 -2.05
N LEU A 14 22.03 -4.90 -0.90
CA LEU A 14 22.03 -6.32 -0.58
C LEU A 14 20.77 -6.67 0.20
N PRO A 15 20.20 -7.87 0.00
CA PRO A 15 19.12 -8.37 0.85
C PRO A 15 19.61 -8.45 2.30
N PHE A 16 18.67 -8.36 3.24
CA PHE A 16 19.00 -8.50 4.66
C PHE A 16 19.42 -9.94 4.96
N VAL A 17 20.73 -10.16 5.17
CA VAL A 17 21.35 -11.47 5.48
C VAL A 17 22.04 -11.39 6.84
N ARG A 18 21.42 -12.00 7.85
CA ARG A 18 21.93 -12.00 9.22
C ARG A 18 21.52 -13.29 9.93
N HIS A 19 22.50 -14.08 10.34
CA HIS A 19 22.33 -15.41 10.91
C HIS A 19 23.06 -15.52 12.25
N PRO A 20 22.49 -14.97 13.35
CA PRO A 20 23.10 -15.05 14.67
C PRO A 20 23.22 -16.49 15.19
N GLU A 21 22.41 -17.42 14.68
CA GLU A 21 22.37 -18.83 15.09
C GLU A 21 23.60 -19.65 14.70
N LYS A 22 24.43 -19.15 13.76
CA LYS A 22 25.63 -19.84 13.27
C LYS A 22 26.81 -18.89 13.25
N GLU A 23 27.99 -19.36 13.63
CA GLU A 23 29.22 -18.55 13.61
C GLU A 23 29.66 -18.19 12.18
N ARG A 24 29.51 -19.14 11.25
CA ARG A 24 29.81 -18.95 9.83
C ARG A 24 28.63 -19.43 8.99
N GLN A 25 28.09 -18.53 8.16
CA GLN A 25 26.99 -18.80 7.24
C GLN A 25 27.36 -18.30 5.85
N LEU A 26 27.05 -19.11 4.83
CA LEU A 26 27.46 -18.88 3.45
C LEU A 26 26.95 -17.55 2.89
N GLU A 27 25.71 -17.19 3.16
CA GLU A 27 25.02 -16.04 2.56
C GLU A 27 25.46 -14.70 3.20
N GLU A 28 25.97 -14.71 4.45
CA GLU A 28 26.63 -13.51 5.02
C GLU A 28 27.91 -13.15 4.24
N ASN A 29 28.50 -14.12 3.53
CA ASN A 29 29.68 -13.87 2.71
C ASN A 29 29.41 -12.92 1.54
N TRP A 30 28.17 -12.82 1.05
CA TRP A 30 27.80 -11.81 0.04
C TRP A 30 28.05 -10.40 0.56
N PHE A 31 27.67 -10.14 1.83
CA PHE A 31 27.91 -8.87 2.50
C PHE A 31 29.40 -8.61 2.71
N TYR A 32 30.16 -9.61 3.15
CA TYR A 32 31.60 -9.46 3.37
C TYR A 32 32.38 -9.23 2.07
N GLN A 33 32.02 -9.93 0.99
CA GLN A 33 32.62 -9.73 -0.33
C GLN A 33 32.29 -8.33 -0.88
N ALA A 34 31.05 -7.87 -0.79
CA ALA A 34 30.68 -6.52 -1.22
C ALA A 34 31.45 -5.43 -0.45
N LEU A 35 31.60 -5.56 0.87
CA LEU A 35 32.40 -4.64 1.66
C LEU A 35 33.87 -4.62 1.22
N ASN A 36 34.48 -5.80 1.07
CA ASN A 36 35.90 -5.92 0.76
C ASN A 36 36.23 -5.55 -0.70
N GLU A 37 35.41 -5.97 -1.65
CA GLU A 37 35.71 -5.81 -3.07
C GLU A 37 35.14 -4.55 -3.70
N CYS A 38 34.06 -3.98 -3.14
CA CYS A 38 33.36 -2.80 -3.68
C CYS A 38 33.44 -1.60 -2.73
N TYR A 39 32.80 -1.67 -1.55
CA TYR A 39 32.55 -0.45 -0.76
C TYR A 39 33.82 0.14 -0.13
N LEU A 40 34.71 -0.68 0.45
CA LEU A 40 35.99 -0.19 0.99
C LEU A 40 36.87 0.44 -0.12
N PRO A 41 37.07 -0.19 -1.29
CA PRO A 41 37.76 0.42 -2.42
C PRO A 41 37.16 1.74 -2.92
N LEU A 42 35.83 1.82 -3.03
CA LEU A 42 35.15 3.05 -3.46
C LEU A 42 35.32 4.17 -2.44
N LEU A 43 35.17 3.89 -1.14
CA LEU A 43 35.43 4.86 -0.10
C LEU A 43 36.90 5.32 -0.11
N ASP A 44 37.87 4.40 -0.17
CA ASP A 44 39.30 4.76 -0.23
C ASP A 44 39.60 5.66 -1.43
N LEU A 45 39.02 5.35 -2.60
CA LEU A 45 39.08 6.19 -3.79
C LEU A 45 38.53 7.59 -3.55
N PHE A 46 37.31 7.72 -3.02
CA PHE A 46 36.69 9.03 -2.80
C PHE A 46 37.49 9.86 -1.79
N TYR A 47 37.96 9.25 -0.71
CA TYR A 47 38.80 9.92 0.29
C TYR A 47 40.15 10.36 -0.30
N ARG A 48 40.77 9.55 -1.20
CA ARG A 48 41.98 9.97 -1.92
C ARG A 48 41.71 11.18 -2.82
N LEU A 49 40.62 11.19 -3.59
CA LEU A 49 40.25 12.33 -4.44
C LEU A 49 40.00 13.60 -3.62
N VAL A 50 39.29 13.49 -2.49
CA VAL A 50 39.06 14.62 -1.56
C VAL A 50 40.39 15.13 -0.99
N LYS A 51 41.28 14.23 -0.54
CA LYS A 51 42.61 14.59 -0.03
C LYS A 51 43.47 15.30 -1.07
N GLU A 52 43.37 14.88 -2.32
CA GLU A 52 44.06 15.48 -3.48
C GLU A 52 43.35 16.74 -4.01
N LYS A 53 42.20 17.13 -3.42
CA LYS A 53 41.38 18.28 -3.81
C LYS A 53 40.89 18.21 -5.26
N VAL A 54 40.60 17.01 -5.76
CA VAL A 54 39.95 16.82 -7.06
C VAL A 54 38.45 17.10 -6.89
N PRO A 55 37.87 18.11 -7.56
CA PRO A 55 36.44 18.34 -7.52
C PRO A 55 35.71 17.26 -8.32
N PHE A 56 34.68 16.65 -7.73
CA PHE A 56 33.79 15.71 -8.42
C PHE A 56 32.41 15.71 -7.76
N ARG A 57 31.41 15.22 -8.50
CA ARG A 57 30.02 15.05 -8.05
C ARG A 57 29.51 13.68 -8.48
N LEU A 58 28.88 12.95 -7.56
CA LEU A 58 28.31 11.62 -7.80
C LEU A 58 27.12 11.36 -6.89
N THR A 59 26.10 10.67 -7.38
CA THR A 59 24.95 10.24 -6.58
C THR A 59 25.15 8.79 -6.12
N PHE A 60 24.96 8.53 -4.84
CA PHE A 60 25.14 7.21 -4.25
C PHE A 60 23.88 6.80 -3.47
N SER A 61 23.19 5.76 -3.95
CA SER A 61 22.03 5.19 -3.29
C SER A 61 22.45 4.08 -2.33
N LEU A 62 22.05 4.17 -1.07
CA LEU A 62 22.26 3.13 -0.06
C LEU A 62 20.92 2.57 0.38
N SER A 63 20.74 1.26 0.20
CA SER A 63 19.52 0.59 0.66
C SER A 63 19.42 0.51 2.18
N PRO A 64 18.21 0.64 2.76
CA PRO A 64 18.02 0.53 4.21
C PRO A 64 18.41 -0.85 4.77
N THR A 65 18.30 -1.94 4.01
CA THR A 65 18.81 -3.26 4.42
C THR A 65 20.32 -3.27 4.56
N LEU A 66 21.04 -2.70 3.58
CA LEU A 66 22.48 -2.56 3.63
C LEU A 66 22.91 -1.69 4.81
N LEU A 67 22.27 -0.53 5.01
CA LEU A 67 22.53 0.35 6.15
C LEU A 67 22.27 -0.38 7.47
N SER A 68 21.24 -1.22 7.55
CA SER A 68 20.94 -2.00 8.75
C SER A 68 22.07 -2.98 9.06
N MET A 69 22.62 -3.65 8.05
CA MET A 69 23.75 -4.57 8.22
C MET A 69 25.05 -3.84 8.56
N LEU A 70 25.29 -2.67 7.95
CA LEU A 70 26.43 -1.79 8.27
C LEU A 70 26.38 -1.26 9.70
N SER A 71 25.18 -1.11 10.27
CA SER A 71 24.98 -0.68 11.66
C SER A 71 24.96 -1.83 12.68
N ASP A 72 25.00 -3.09 12.22
CA ASP A 72 24.87 -4.25 13.11
C ASP A 72 26.24 -4.66 13.70
N PRO A 73 26.42 -4.61 15.04
CA PRO A 73 27.71 -4.89 15.66
C PRO A 73 28.22 -6.32 15.41
N LEU A 74 27.33 -7.31 15.34
CA LEU A 74 27.71 -8.70 15.11
C LEU A 74 28.29 -8.86 13.71
N LEU A 75 27.64 -8.30 12.69
CA LEU A 75 28.14 -8.39 11.31
C LEU A 75 29.45 -7.61 11.12
N MET A 76 29.61 -6.45 11.76
CA MET A 76 30.87 -5.69 11.70
C MET A 76 32.03 -6.39 12.39
N GLU A 77 31.79 -7.08 13.51
CA GLU A 77 32.80 -7.92 14.17
C GLU A 77 33.19 -9.12 13.30
N ARG A 78 32.20 -9.82 12.72
CA ARG A 78 32.45 -10.95 11.82
C ARG A 78 33.20 -10.55 10.56
N PHE A 79 32.93 -9.37 10.02
CA PHE A 79 33.65 -8.84 8.87
C PHE A 79 35.13 -8.55 9.20
N GLU A 80 35.45 -8.05 10.40
CA GLU A 80 36.85 -7.92 10.84
C GLU A 80 37.54 -9.30 10.90
N GLY A 81 36.86 -10.30 11.46
CA GLY A 81 37.35 -11.68 11.49
C GLY A 81 37.54 -12.27 10.08
N TYR A 82 36.65 -11.93 9.14
CA TYR A 82 36.77 -12.29 7.73
C TYR A 82 38.03 -11.70 7.09
N LEU A 83 38.27 -10.39 7.24
CA LEU A 83 39.49 -9.74 6.74
C LEU A 83 40.76 -10.34 7.37
N GLY A 84 40.73 -10.66 8.67
CA GLY A 84 41.82 -11.35 9.37
C GLY A 84 42.14 -12.72 8.76
N ARG A 85 41.11 -13.52 8.42
CA ARG A 85 41.30 -14.80 7.72
C ARG A 85 41.87 -14.61 6.32
N LEU A 86 41.40 -13.63 5.56
CA LEU A 86 41.95 -13.33 4.23
C LEU A 86 43.41 -12.86 4.29
N LEU A 87 43.80 -12.06 5.30
CA LEU A 87 45.19 -11.67 5.51
C LEU A 87 46.10 -12.86 5.82
N ALA A 88 45.60 -13.81 6.61
CA ALA A 88 46.33 -15.05 6.90
C ALA A 88 46.46 -15.92 5.63
N LEU A 89 45.42 -16.01 4.80
CA LEU A 89 45.48 -16.67 3.50
C LEU A 89 46.45 -15.96 2.54
N ALA A 90 46.44 -14.62 2.49
CA ALA A 90 47.37 -13.83 1.67
C ALA A 90 48.83 -14.13 2.02
N SER A 91 49.14 -14.24 3.30
CA SER A 91 50.49 -14.59 3.79
C SER A 91 50.91 -15.99 3.31
N ARG A 92 50.00 -16.97 3.36
CA ARG A 92 50.28 -18.33 2.85
C ARG A 92 50.37 -18.39 1.33
N GLU A 93 49.56 -17.61 0.63
CA GLU A 93 49.60 -17.52 -0.83
C GLU A 93 50.91 -16.90 -1.31
N LYS A 94 51.42 -15.88 -0.61
CA LYS A 94 52.73 -15.30 -0.86
C LYS A 94 53.86 -16.33 -0.73
N GLU A 95 53.82 -17.16 0.31
CA GLU A 95 54.79 -18.26 0.47
C GLU A 95 54.66 -19.29 -0.64
N ARG A 96 53.42 -19.77 -0.91
CA ARG A 96 53.14 -20.81 -1.90
C ARG A 96 53.50 -20.39 -3.33
N THR A 97 53.25 -19.14 -3.67
CA THR A 97 53.51 -18.60 -5.02
C THR A 97 54.94 -18.11 -5.19
N SER A 98 55.78 -18.16 -4.15
CA SER A 98 57.19 -17.76 -4.23
C SER A 98 57.92 -18.49 -5.35
N GLY A 99 58.63 -17.73 -6.20
CA GLY A 99 59.33 -18.26 -7.37
C GLY A 99 58.43 -18.59 -8.57
N THR A 100 57.12 -18.33 -8.50
CA THR A 100 56.18 -18.47 -9.63
C THR A 100 55.82 -17.12 -10.25
N SER A 101 55.21 -17.12 -11.44
CA SER A 101 54.68 -15.92 -12.10
C SER A 101 53.54 -15.24 -11.33
N PHE A 102 52.94 -15.91 -10.35
CA PHE A 102 51.83 -15.38 -9.54
C PHE A 102 52.30 -14.62 -8.29
N TYR A 103 53.59 -14.69 -7.92
CA TYR A 103 54.11 -14.03 -6.72
C TYR A 103 53.84 -12.52 -6.65
N PRO A 104 54.02 -11.72 -7.73
CA PRO A 104 53.70 -10.30 -7.69
C PRO A 104 52.22 -10.02 -7.39
N LEU A 105 51.33 -10.88 -7.90
CA LEU A 105 49.90 -10.74 -7.67
C LEU A 105 49.49 -11.14 -6.25
N ALA A 106 50.17 -12.12 -5.64
CA ALA A 106 49.98 -12.46 -4.23
C ALA A 106 50.40 -11.29 -3.31
N LEU A 107 51.51 -10.59 -3.63
CA LEU A 107 51.91 -9.37 -2.92
C LEU A 107 50.88 -8.25 -3.07
N PHE A 108 50.37 -8.03 -4.28
CA PHE A 108 49.32 -7.05 -4.54
C PHE A 108 48.06 -7.30 -3.71
N TYR A 109 47.62 -8.56 -3.60
CA TYR A 109 46.48 -8.91 -2.73
C TYR A 109 46.79 -8.69 -1.25
N GLU A 110 47.98 -9.06 -0.78
CA GLU A 110 48.40 -8.83 0.61
C GLU A 110 48.38 -7.34 0.97
N GLU A 111 48.95 -6.48 0.12
CA GLU A 111 48.99 -5.03 0.33
C GLU A 111 47.59 -4.40 0.34
N ARG A 112 46.74 -4.80 -0.61
CA ARG A 112 45.35 -4.34 -0.68
C ARG A 112 44.56 -4.73 0.57
N LEU A 113 44.67 -5.98 1.02
CA LEU A 113 43.99 -6.44 2.22
C LEU A 113 44.51 -5.74 3.48
N LYS A 114 45.82 -5.46 3.57
CA LYS A 114 46.38 -4.66 4.69
C LYS A 114 45.80 -3.25 4.71
N ARG A 115 45.67 -2.60 3.54
CA ARG A 115 45.03 -1.29 3.42
C ARG A 115 43.56 -1.34 3.85
N HIS A 116 42.79 -2.32 3.39
CA HIS A 116 41.39 -2.49 3.76
C HIS A 116 41.22 -2.72 5.27
N PHE A 117 42.06 -3.59 5.85
CA PHE A 117 42.05 -3.85 7.29
C PHE A 117 42.36 -2.58 8.09
N GLN A 118 43.37 -1.81 7.68
CA GLN A 118 43.72 -0.53 8.31
C GLN A 118 42.59 0.50 8.21
N LEU A 119 42.01 0.67 7.02
CA LEU A 119 40.87 1.57 6.79
C LEU A 119 39.69 1.22 7.70
N PHE A 120 39.29 -0.05 7.69
CA PHE A 120 38.12 -0.51 8.43
C PHE A 120 38.34 -0.46 9.94
N THR A 121 39.46 -0.96 10.45
CA THR A 121 39.67 -1.12 11.91
C THR A 121 40.24 0.13 12.59
N VAL A 122 41.16 0.84 11.92
CA VAL A 122 41.91 1.95 12.52
C VAL A 122 41.32 3.31 12.13
N GLU A 123 41.17 3.56 10.83
CA GLU A 123 40.77 4.89 10.34
C GLU A 123 39.28 5.15 10.57
N TRP A 124 38.41 4.23 10.15
CA TRP A 124 36.95 4.36 10.29
C TRP A 124 36.38 3.66 11.51
N ARG A 125 37.16 2.84 12.22
CA ARG A 125 36.75 2.16 13.47
C ARG A 125 35.40 1.43 13.34
N ARG A 126 35.24 0.70 12.24
CA ARG A 126 34.04 -0.04 11.82
C ARG A 126 32.82 0.85 11.46
N ASP A 127 32.94 2.17 11.43
CA ASP A 127 31.85 3.10 11.09
C ASP A 127 31.88 3.53 9.61
N LEU A 128 31.40 2.65 8.74
CA LEU A 128 31.30 2.93 7.30
C LEU A 128 30.17 3.92 6.97
N ILE A 129 29.11 3.97 7.78
CA ILE A 129 28.02 4.94 7.61
C ILE A 129 28.57 6.36 7.84
N GLY A 130 29.37 6.55 8.89
CA GLY A 130 30.08 7.79 9.15
C GLY A 130 31.02 8.19 8.01
N ALA A 131 31.68 7.23 7.36
CA ALA A 131 32.54 7.50 6.20
C ALA A 131 31.74 8.05 5.00
N PHE A 132 30.60 7.44 4.65
CA PHE A 132 29.71 7.99 3.62
C PHE A 132 29.15 9.36 4.00
N LYS A 133 28.79 9.55 5.28
CA LYS A 133 28.27 10.82 5.78
C LYS A 133 29.27 11.97 5.59
N GLN A 134 30.55 11.73 5.92
CA GLN A 134 31.60 12.73 5.74
C GLN A 134 31.79 13.14 4.27
N LEU A 135 31.68 12.18 3.32
CA LEU A 135 31.77 12.47 1.89
C LEU A 135 30.55 13.27 1.38
N ASN A 136 29.37 13.05 1.96
CA ASN A 136 28.18 13.86 1.68
C ASN A 136 28.34 15.29 2.24
N GLU A 137 28.83 15.43 3.47
CA GLU A 137 29.11 16.72 4.11
C GLU A 137 30.22 17.50 3.39
N ALA A 138 31.20 16.81 2.82
CA ALA A 138 32.22 17.39 1.94
C ALA A 138 31.65 17.88 0.59
N GLY A 139 30.37 17.60 0.28
CA GLY A 139 29.71 18.05 -0.93
C GLY A 139 30.21 17.36 -2.20
N VAL A 140 30.82 16.18 -2.10
CA VAL A 140 31.24 15.40 -3.28
C VAL A 140 30.27 14.28 -3.64
N LEU A 141 29.57 13.73 -2.64
CA LEU A 141 28.49 12.77 -2.83
C LEU A 141 27.12 13.38 -2.54
N GLU A 142 26.12 13.05 -3.33
CA GLU A 142 24.70 13.15 -2.94
C GLU A 142 24.20 11.76 -2.54
N LEU A 143 23.89 11.59 -1.26
CA LEU A 143 23.33 10.33 -0.77
C LEU A 143 21.81 10.30 -0.93
N ILE A 144 21.32 9.20 -1.50
CA ILE A 144 19.90 8.91 -1.63
C ILE A 144 19.57 7.52 -1.07
N THR A 145 18.29 7.16 -1.03
CA THR A 145 17.85 5.85 -0.53
C THR A 145 16.80 5.22 -1.41
N THR A 146 16.30 4.06 -0.99
CA THR A 146 15.26 3.27 -1.65
C THR A 146 14.25 2.75 -0.62
N CYS A 147 13.38 1.83 -1.02
CA CYS A 147 12.43 1.16 -0.15
C CYS A 147 13.11 0.37 0.95
N ALA A 148 12.43 0.22 2.09
CA ALA A 148 12.92 -0.45 3.30
C ALA A 148 13.65 -1.75 3.00
N THR A 149 13.01 -2.68 2.30
CA THR A 149 13.59 -4.00 1.95
C THR A 149 13.75 -4.18 0.46
N HIS A 150 13.89 -3.07 -0.28
CA HIS A 150 13.95 -3.10 -1.75
C HIS A 150 12.73 -3.83 -2.37
N GLY A 151 11.56 -3.67 -1.76
CA GLY A 151 10.35 -4.34 -2.24
C GLY A 151 9.88 -3.81 -3.60
N TYR A 152 9.58 -4.72 -4.53
CA TYR A 152 9.19 -4.35 -5.91
C TYR A 152 7.78 -3.74 -5.94
N LEU A 153 7.70 -2.41 -5.83
CA LEU A 153 6.47 -1.63 -5.67
C LEU A 153 5.35 -1.94 -6.68
N PRO A 154 5.62 -2.23 -7.98
CA PRO A 154 4.57 -2.54 -8.93
C PRO A 154 3.71 -3.76 -8.56
N LEU A 155 4.26 -4.73 -7.83
CA LEU A 155 3.56 -5.97 -7.44
C LEU A 155 3.09 -5.98 -5.97
N ILE A 156 3.46 -4.97 -5.19
CA ILE A 156 2.85 -4.71 -3.88
C ILE A 156 1.47 -4.11 -4.15
N ARG A 157 0.42 -4.74 -3.61
CA ARG A 157 -0.97 -4.45 -3.99
C ARG A 157 -1.53 -3.25 -3.22
N GLY A 158 -1.33 -3.22 -1.91
CA GLY A 158 -1.89 -2.17 -1.04
C GLY A 158 -1.11 -0.86 -1.09
N ARG A 159 -1.81 0.28 -1.12
CA ARG A 159 -1.18 1.62 -1.01
C ARG A 159 -0.44 1.76 0.31
N GLU A 160 -1.02 1.24 1.39
CA GLU A 160 -0.48 1.25 2.74
C GLU A 160 0.84 0.47 2.82
N ALA A 161 0.93 -0.67 2.13
CA ALA A 161 2.13 -1.47 2.07
C ALA A 161 3.24 -0.80 1.24
N ARG A 162 2.90 -0.16 0.11
CA ARG A 162 3.85 0.67 -0.65
C ARG A 162 4.37 1.85 0.18
N ARG A 163 3.47 2.53 0.90
CA ARG A 163 3.84 3.60 1.84
C ARG A 163 4.77 3.08 2.93
N ALA A 164 4.47 1.91 3.52
CA ALA A 164 5.31 1.30 4.54
C ALA A 164 6.74 1.04 4.04
N GLN A 165 6.88 0.53 2.82
CA GLN A 165 8.19 0.35 2.16
C GLN A 165 8.94 1.68 2.01
N ILE A 166 8.30 2.71 1.44
CA ILE A 166 8.93 4.01 1.17
C ILE A 166 9.30 4.71 2.48
N ARG A 167 8.33 4.89 3.39
CA ARG A 167 8.51 5.69 4.60
C ARG A 167 9.48 5.05 5.58
N THR A 168 9.39 3.73 5.81
CA THR A 168 10.32 3.03 6.70
C THR A 168 11.76 3.16 6.19
N GLY A 169 11.96 3.07 4.87
CA GLY A 169 13.28 3.28 4.27
C GLY A 169 13.82 4.70 4.50
N LEU A 170 12.97 5.71 4.30
CA LEU A 170 13.34 7.11 4.52
C LEU A 170 13.62 7.44 6.00
N ASP A 171 12.80 6.93 6.91
CA ASP A 171 12.97 7.15 8.35
C ASP A 171 14.25 6.47 8.86
N PHE A 172 14.56 5.27 8.36
CA PHE A 172 15.80 4.58 8.72
C PHE A 172 17.03 5.28 8.14
N PHE A 173 17.00 5.69 6.86
CA PHE A 173 18.06 6.50 6.26
C PHE A 173 18.31 7.78 7.06
N ALA A 174 17.24 8.49 7.43
CA ALA A 174 17.35 9.72 8.23
C ALA A 174 17.94 9.47 9.62
N THR A 175 17.69 8.29 10.21
CA THR A 175 18.32 7.88 11.47
C THR A 175 19.83 7.65 11.30
N CYS A 176 20.26 7.08 10.18
CA CYS A 176 21.68 6.84 9.88
C CYS A 176 22.46 8.14 9.58
N PHE A 177 21.90 9.02 8.76
CA PHE A 177 22.64 10.18 8.24
C PHE A 177 22.27 11.53 8.88
N GLY A 178 21.11 11.62 9.54
CA GLY A 178 20.63 12.85 10.18
C GLY A 178 19.87 13.81 9.25
N PHE A 179 19.57 13.39 8.01
CA PHE A 179 18.78 14.17 7.05
C PHE A 179 17.88 13.26 6.19
N ARG A 180 16.79 13.80 5.63
CA ARG A 180 15.98 13.10 4.62
C ARG A 180 16.53 13.36 3.22
N PRO A 181 16.64 12.33 2.35
CA PRO A 181 17.20 12.50 1.02
C PRO A 181 16.20 13.21 0.09
N SER A 182 16.73 13.96 -0.90
CA SER A 182 15.90 14.60 -1.93
C SER A 182 15.57 13.64 -3.09
N GLY A 183 16.46 12.69 -3.38
CA GLY A 183 16.27 11.67 -4.39
C GLY A 183 15.83 10.32 -3.83
N PHE A 184 15.24 9.51 -4.69
CA PHE A 184 14.82 8.15 -4.36
C PHE A 184 15.12 7.18 -5.50
N TRP A 185 15.75 6.06 -5.18
CA TRP A 185 15.90 4.94 -6.08
C TRP A 185 14.70 4.00 -5.94
N LEU A 186 13.88 3.89 -6.98
CA LEU A 186 12.83 2.88 -7.01
C LEU A 186 13.48 1.50 -7.14
N PRO A 187 13.11 0.50 -6.29
CA PRO A 187 13.60 -0.85 -6.46
C PRO A 187 13.42 -1.31 -7.89
N GLU A 188 14.54 -1.65 -8.53
CA GLU A 188 14.57 -2.14 -9.91
C GLU A 188 14.10 -1.13 -10.98
N CYS A 189 14.16 0.17 -10.67
CA CYS A 189 13.44 1.21 -11.41
C CYS A 189 11.95 0.85 -11.63
N GLY A 190 11.39 0.02 -10.74
CA GLY A 190 10.06 -0.55 -10.81
C GLY A 190 9.02 0.50 -10.46
N TYR A 191 8.35 1.03 -11.48
CA TYR A 191 7.34 2.06 -11.34
C TYR A 191 5.97 1.55 -11.78
N ALA A 192 4.96 1.91 -11.00
CA ALA A 192 3.56 1.82 -11.36
C ALA A 192 2.86 3.15 -11.02
N PRO A 193 1.81 3.55 -11.78
CA PRO A 193 1.05 4.76 -11.47
C PRO A 193 0.60 4.83 -10.00
N GLY A 194 0.72 6.01 -9.39
CA GLY A 194 0.41 6.27 -7.98
C GLY A 194 1.59 6.09 -7.03
N VAL A 195 2.72 5.53 -7.47
CA VAL A 195 3.97 5.52 -6.67
C VAL A 195 4.51 6.94 -6.51
N ASP A 196 4.41 7.78 -7.53
CA ASP A 196 4.84 9.17 -7.52
C ASP A 196 4.06 10.03 -6.51
N GLU A 197 2.78 9.75 -6.29
CA GLU A 197 1.98 10.38 -5.23
C GLU A 197 2.57 10.09 -3.83
N LEU A 198 2.93 8.83 -3.56
CA LEU A 198 3.52 8.43 -2.28
C LEU A 198 4.91 9.06 -2.08
N LEU A 199 5.69 9.17 -3.15
CA LEU A 199 6.97 9.87 -3.11
C LEU A 199 6.78 11.38 -2.82
N ALA A 200 5.77 12.01 -3.43
CA ALA A 200 5.42 13.41 -3.18
C ALA A 200 4.99 13.63 -1.72
N GLU A 201 4.13 12.75 -1.19
CA GLU A 201 3.68 12.77 0.20
C GLU A 201 4.82 12.66 1.20
N GLU A 202 5.92 11.99 0.83
CA GLU A 202 7.13 11.85 1.64
C GLU A 202 8.18 12.94 1.38
N GLY A 203 7.93 13.86 0.44
CA GLY A 203 8.78 15.02 0.13
C GLY A 203 9.97 14.70 -0.77
N ILE A 204 9.93 13.58 -1.48
CA ILE A 204 10.92 13.24 -2.50
C ILE A 204 10.77 14.17 -3.70
N ARG A 205 11.90 14.67 -4.20
CA ARG A 205 11.95 15.62 -5.32
C ARG A 205 12.17 14.93 -6.66
N TYR A 206 12.95 13.85 -6.67
CA TYR A 206 13.21 13.10 -7.90
C TYR A 206 13.43 11.61 -7.69
N PHE A 207 13.23 10.84 -8.77
CA PHE A 207 13.55 9.41 -8.84
C PHE A 207 13.97 9.00 -10.26
N PHE A 208 14.39 7.75 -10.42
CA PHE A 208 14.91 7.21 -11.69
C PHE A 208 13.95 6.22 -12.34
N LEU A 209 13.95 6.19 -13.67
CA LEU A 209 13.19 5.26 -14.50
C LEU A 209 14.02 4.66 -15.61
N GLU A 210 13.59 3.47 -16.05
CA GLU A 210 14.06 2.92 -17.32
C GLU A 210 13.61 3.79 -18.50
N THR A 211 14.43 3.80 -19.55
CA THR A 211 14.26 4.56 -20.80
C THR A 211 12.83 4.54 -21.33
N HIS A 212 12.25 3.34 -21.48
CA HIS A 212 10.91 3.20 -22.05
C HIS A 212 9.81 3.73 -21.13
N GLY A 213 10.01 3.80 -19.81
CA GLY A 213 9.06 4.39 -18.86
C GLY A 213 8.87 5.89 -19.07
N ILE A 214 9.92 6.58 -19.54
CA ILE A 214 9.87 7.99 -19.96
C ILE A 214 9.33 8.12 -21.39
N LEU A 215 9.87 7.34 -22.34
CA LEU A 215 9.51 7.47 -23.76
C LEU A 215 8.04 7.12 -24.06
N SER A 216 7.44 6.26 -23.23
CA SER A 216 6.03 5.87 -23.34
C SER A 216 5.09 6.67 -22.45
N ALA A 217 5.57 7.75 -21.81
CA ALA A 217 4.73 8.62 -21.00
C ALA A 217 3.69 9.38 -21.87
N SER A 218 2.63 9.88 -21.21
CA SER A 218 1.52 10.58 -21.87
C SER A 218 1.35 12.00 -21.34
N PRO A 219 1.51 13.05 -22.19
CA PRO A 219 2.04 12.99 -23.55
C PRO A 219 3.54 12.60 -23.59
N PRO A 220 4.06 12.09 -24.72
CA PRO A 220 5.48 11.75 -24.84
C PRO A 220 6.39 12.98 -24.66
N PRO A 221 7.41 12.93 -23.79
CA PRO A 221 8.32 14.04 -23.56
C PRO A 221 9.18 14.34 -24.81
N PRO A 222 9.23 15.60 -25.31
CA PRO A 222 9.91 15.94 -26.55
C PRO A 222 11.45 15.86 -26.46
N HIS A 223 12.00 15.88 -25.25
CA HIS A 223 13.44 15.78 -24.99
C HIS A 223 13.89 14.35 -24.67
N GLY A 224 13.00 13.36 -24.80
CA GLY A 224 13.28 11.97 -24.44
C GLY A 224 13.70 11.81 -22.99
N VAL A 225 14.75 11.02 -22.75
CA VAL A 225 15.33 10.78 -21.41
C VAL A 225 16.33 11.86 -20.96
N TYR A 226 16.65 12.82 -21.84
CA TYR A 226 17.74 13.76 -21.64
C TYR A 226 17.32 15.07 -20.95
N ALA A 227 16.07 15.16 -20.51
CA ALA A 227 15.58 16.24 -19.66
C ALA A 227 14.63 15.68 -18.60
N PRO A 228 14.51 16.36 -17.44
CA PRO A 228 13.64 15.88 -16.37
C PRO A 228 12.15 16.00 -16.71
N VAL A 229 11.36 15.01 -16.30
CA VAL A 229 9.90 14.97 -16.49
C VAL A 229 9.19 15.15 -15.16
N LEU A 230 8.34 16.16 -15.04
CA LEU A 230 7.53 16.40 -13.84
C LEU A 230 6.26 15.54 -13.88
N THR A 231 6.00 14.74 -12.84
CA THR A 231 4.74 14.00 -12.75
C THR A 231 3.58 14.92 -12.35
N PRO A 232 2.31 14.49 -12.54
CA PRO A 232 1.16 15.23 -12.01
C PRO A 232 1.23 15.47 -10.50
N ALA A 233 1.79 14.53 -9.75
CA ALA A 233 2.03 14.63 -8.31
C ALA A 233 3.14 15.63 -7.92
N GLY A 234 3.94 16.10 -8.88
CA GLY A 234 4.97 17.12 -8.65
C GLY A 234 6.36 16.58 -8.32
N VAL A 235 6.60 15.28 -8.52
CA VAL A 235 7.93 14.65 -8.39
C VAL A 235 8.59 14.57 -9.76
N VAL A 236 9.91 14.67 -9.83
CA VAL A 236 10.66 14.60 -11.10
C VAL A 236 11.14 13.19 -11.39
N ALA A 237 10.86 12.67 -12.59
CA ALA A 237 11.43 11.43 -13.09
C ALA A 237 12.60 11.73 -14.04
N LEU A 238 13.69 10.98 -13.87
CA LEU A 238 14.90 11.02 -14.68
C LEU A 238 15.08 9.68 -15.39
N GLY A 239 15.20 9.72 -16.72
CA GLY A 239 15.35 8.52 -17.54
C GLY A 239 16.80 8.08 -17.64
N ARG A 240 17.02 6.76 -17.51
CA ARG A 240 18.30 6.11 -17.81
C ARG A 240 18.72 6.36 -19.26
N ASP A 241 19.99 6.68 -19.47
CA ASP A 241 20.56 6.77 -20.82
C ASP A 241 20.95 5.36 -21.35
N PRO A 242 20.42 4.94 -22.52
CA PRO A 242 20.70 3.62 -23.08
C PRO A 242 22.15 3.47 -23.53
N ASP A 243 22.81 4.54 -23.99
CA ASP A 243 24.17 4.45 -24.55
C ASP A 243 25.24 4.28 -23.47
N SER A 244 25.14 5.05 -22.38
CA SER A 244 26.00 4.92 -21.20
C SER A 244 25.86 3.55 -20.54
N SER A 245 24.65 3.00 -20.57
CA SER A 245 24.35 1.66 -20.08
C SER A 245 25.02 0.59 -20.94
N ARG A 246 24.80 0.62 -22.25
CA ARG A 246 25.36 -0.38 -23.17
C ARG A 246 26.89 -0.45 -23.11
N GLN A 247 27.57 0.70 -23.02
CA GLN A 247 29.04 0.73 -23.01
C GLN A 247 29.68 0.12 -21.76
N VAL A 248 28.96 0.04 -20.64
CA VAL A 248 29.49 -0.50 -19.39
C VAL A 248 28.89 -1.87 -19.06
N TRP A 249 27.57 -2.04 -19.21
CA TRP A 249 26.85 -3.25 -18.78
C TRP A 249 26.79 -4.37 -19.82
N ASP A 250 27.05 -4.10 -21.09
CA ASP A 250 26.90 -5.14 -22.12
C ASP A 250 27.98 -6.24 -21.95
N ARG A 251 27.55 -7.48 -21.81
CA ARG A 251 28.42 -8.65 -21.60
C ARG A 251 29.37 -8.97 -22.76
N HIS A 252 29.10 -8.43 -23.96
CA HIS A 252 29.85 -8.72 -25.19
C HIS A 252 30.67 -7.51 -25.66
N VAL A 253 30.14 -6.30 -25.49
CA VAL A 253 30.78 -5.07 -25.97
C VAL A 253 31.12 -4.07 -24.87
N GLY A 254 30.75 -4.34 -23.61
CA GLY A 254 31.04 -3.47 -22.48
C GLY A 254 32.49 -3.60 -21.98
N TYR A 255 32.99 -2.55 -21.35
CA TYR A 255 34.37 -2.51 -20.84
C TYR A 255 34.75 -3.70 -19.92
N PRO A 256 33.90 -4.16 -18.98
CA PRO A 256 34.27 -5.25 -18.06
C PRO A 256 34.71 -6.55 -18.73
N GLY A 257 34.39 -6.77 -20.01
CA GLY A 257 34.79 -7.95 -20.77
C GLY A 257 36.21 -7.90 -21.37
N ASP A 258 36.99 -6.83 -21.12
CA ASP A 258 38.31 -6.67 -21.72
C ASP A 258 39.31 -7.76 -21.28
N TYR A 259 40.15 -8.21 -22.22
CA TYR A 259 41.06 -9.33 -21.99
C TYR A 259 42.13 -9.05 -20.94
N TRP A 260 42.44 -7.79 -20.65
CA TRP A 260 43.38 -7.43 -19.59
C TRP A 260 42.76 -7.42 -18.19
N TYR A 261 41.44 -7.48 -18.05
CA TYR A 261 40.76 -7.47 -16.76
C TYR A 261 40.74 -8.83 -16.07
N ARG A 262 40.62 -8.78 -14.73
CA ARG A 262 40.60 -9.94 -13.84
C ARG A 262 39.43 -10.86 -14.20
N GLU A 263 39.72 -12.15 -14.33
CA GLU A 263 38.71 -13.19 -14.55
C GLU A 263 37.92 -13.41 -13.25
N TYR A 264 36.63 -13.14 -13.30
CA TYR A 264 35.74 -13.30 -12.15
C TYR A 264 35.54 -14.77 -11.78
N TYR A 265 35.42 -15.68 -12.76
CA TYR A 265 35.03 -17.07 -12.49
C TYR A 265 36.18 -18.01 -12.10
N ARG A 266 37.41 -17.51 -11.99
CA ARG A 266 38.61 -18.33 -11.71
C ARG A 266 39.28 -17.93 -10.40
N ASP A 267 38.93 -18.64 -9.33
CA ASP A 267 39.37 -18.39 -7.96
C ASP A 267 40.04 -19.61 -7.36
N ILE A 268 41.07 -19.40 -6.53
CA ILE A 268 41.77 -20.51 -5.86
C ILE A 268 40.86 -21.38 -4.99
N GLY A 269 39.71 -20.84 -4.55
CA GLY A 269 38.68 -21.54 -3.80
C GLY A 269 38.18 -22.83 -4.47
N TYR A 270 38.28 -22.89 -5.81
CA TYR A 270 37.91 -24.07 -6.60
C TYR A 270 39.13 -24.85 -7.12
N GLU A 271 40.33 -24.29 -7.07
CA GLU A 271 41.54 -24.88 -7.67
C GLU A 271 42.44 -25.58 -6.64
N LEU A 272 42.57 -25.03 -5.42
CA LEU A 272 43.52 -25.54 -4.42
C LEU A 272 42.91 -26.66 -3.56
N PRO A 273 43.76 -27.51 -2.93
CA PRO A 273 43.30 -28.58 -2.06
C PRO A 273 42.43 -28.07 -0.90
N TRP A 274 41.42 -28.87 -0.51
CA TRP A 274 40.46 -28.49 0.53
C TRP A 274 41.15 -28.19 1.88
N ASP A 275 42.03 -29.07 2.34
CA ASP A 275 42.73 -28.91 3.63
C ASP A 275 43.58 -27.64 3.73
N TYR A 276 44.03 -27.12 2.58
CA TYR A 276 44.73 -25.84 2.52
C TYR A 276 43.80 -24.66 2.74
N LEU A 277 42.58 -24.72 2.18
CA LEU A 277 41.60 -23.62 2.14
C LEU A 277 40.60 -23.63 3.29
N ALA A 278 40.23 -24.81 3.81
CA ALA A 278 39.15 -25.01 4.77
C ALA A 278 39.19 -24.03 5.97
N PRO A 279 40.35 -23.70 6.57
CA PRO A 279 40.39 -22.73 7.67
C PRO A 279 39.89 -21.32 7.33
N TYR A 280 39.92 -20.94 6.04
CA TYR A 280 39.65 -19.60 5.53
C TYR A 280 38.26 -19.46 4.90
N LEU A 281 37.60 -20.58 4.55
CA LEU A 281 36.30 -20.58 3.90
C LEU A 281 35.15 -20.26 4.89
N PRO A 282 34.03 -19.70 4.40
CA PRO A 282 32.86 -19.37 5.20
C PRO A 282 32.03 -20.60 5.61
N SER A 283 32.38 -21.80 5.13
CA SER A 283 31.71 -23.05 5.48
C SER A 283 32.70 -24.21 5.39
N ASP A 284 32.55 -25.19 6.29
CA ASP A 284 33.35 -26.41 6.31
C ASP A 284 32.87 -27.47 5.30
N ALA A 285 31.87 -27.16 4.46
CA ALA A 285 31.24 -28.14 3.57
C ALA A 285 31.23 -27.73 2.09
N VAL A 286 31.39 -26.44 1.78
CA VAL A 286 31.17 -25.91 0.41
C VAL A 286 32.34 -25.05 -0.03
N ARG A 287 32.84 -25.31 -1.24
CA ARG A 287 33.84 -24.46 -1.90
C ARG A 287 33.20 -23.15 -2.37
N THR A 288 33.88 -22.06 -2.10
CA THR A 288 33.42 -20.69 -2.40
C THR A 288 34.59 -19.84 -2.85
N ASP A 289 34.30 -18.73 -3.50
CA ASP A 289 35.29 -17.73 -3.85
C ASP A 289 36.01 -17.18 -2.60
N THR A 290 37.34 -17.21 -2.65
CA THR A 290 38.22 -16.64 -1.63
C THR A 290 38.54 -15.16 -1.88
N GLY A 291 38.37 -14.68 -3.11
CA GLY A 291 38.78 -13.35 -3.58
C GLY A 291 40.18 -13.33 -4.21
N PHE A 292 40.96 -14.41 -4.08
CA PHE A 292 42.27 -14.54 -4.72
C PHE A 292 42.10 -15.16 -6.12
N LYS A 293 41.99 -14.29 -7.11
CA LYS A 293 41.79 -14.64 -8.52
C LYS A 293 43.04 -14.24 -9.32
N TYR A 294 43.74 -15.22 -9.87
CA TYR A 294 45.09 -15.01 -10.44
C TYR A 294 45.14 -14.82 -11.96
N TYR A 295 43.99 -14.88 -12.63
CA TYR A 295 43.91 -14.95 -14.08
C TYR A 295 43.14 -13.78 -14.67
N ARG A 296 43.40 -13.47 -15.94
CA ARG A 296 42.67 -12.48 -16.74
C ARG A 296 41.68 -13.14 -17.70
N ILE A 297 40.77 -12.36 -18.29
CA ILE A 297 39.69 -12.90 -19.14
C ILE A 297 40.22 -13.66 -20.37
N THR A 298 41.33 -13.26 -21.00
CA THR A 298 42.09 -13.98 -22.09
C THR A 298 41.34 -14.42 -23.36
N GLY A 299 40.01 -14.61 -23.35
CA GLY A 299 39.21 -15.19 -24.44
C GLY A 299 38.77 -16.64 -24.16
N LYS A 300 38.63 -17.46 -25.22
CA LYS A 300 38.25 -18.89 -25.17
C LYS A 300 39.43 -19.85 -24.97
N GLU A 301 40.65 -19.31 -24.91
CA GLU A 301 41.90 -20.07 -24.74
C GLU A 301 42.22 -20.31 -23.25
N GLU A 302 43.35 -20.97 -22.95
CA GLU A 302 43.84 -21.09 -21.58
C GLU A 302 44.05 -19.71 -20.96
N LYS A 303 43.51 -19.49 -19.75
CA LYS A 303 43.57 -18.17 -19.12
C LYS A 303 45.00 -17.85 -18.69
N GLU A 304 45.44 -16.64 -19.00
CA GLU A 304 46.77 -16.14 -18.65
C GLU A 304 46.79 -15.44 -17.28
N PRO A 305 47.97 -15.29 -16.65
CA PRO A 305 48.11 -14.54 -15.40
C PRO A 305 47.63 -13.08 -15.52
N TYR A 306 46.88 -12.64 -14.51
CA TYR A 306 46.42 -11.25 -14.39
C TYR A 306 47.57 -10.30 -14.04
N ARG A 307 47.57 -9.13 -14.67
CA ARG A 307 48.61 -8.09 -14.56
C ARG A 307 47.99 -6.75 -14.17
N PRO A 308 47.96 -6.40 -12.87
CA PRO A 308 47.31 -5.19 -12.38
C PRO A 308 47.73 -3.90 -13.08
N GLU A 309 49.01 -3.78 -13.46
CA GLU A 309 49.55 -2.62 -14.15
C GLU A 309 48.94 -2.41 -15.54
N LYS A 310 48.79 -3.49 -16.32
CA LYS A 310 48.16 -3.45 -17.66
C LYS A 310 46.67 -3.17 -17.55
N ALA A 311 46.03 -3.76 -16.54
CA ALA A 311 44.62 -3.55 -16.28
C ALA A 311 44.33 -2.08 -15.87
N ARG A 312 45.21 -1.44 -15.08
CA ARG A 312 45.09 -0.01 -14.75
C ARG A 312 45.27 0.90 -15.97
N GLU A 313 46.25 0.63 -16.84
CA GLU A 313 46.41 1.34 -18.11
C GLU A 313 45.13 1.27 -18.95
N ARG A 314 44.54 0.07 -19.03
CA ARG A 314 43.32 -0.18 -19.80
C ARG A 314 42.08 0.49 -19.21
N ALA A 315 41.94 0.48 -17.87
CA ALA A 315 40.88 1.23 -17.18
C ALA A 315 40.93 2.73 -17.48
N ALA A 316 42.12 3.32 -17.51
CA ALA A 316 42.28 4.73 -17.85
C ALA A 316 41.90 5.02 -19.33
N GLU A 317 42.22 4.11 -20.26
CA GLU A 317 41.78 4.22 -21.66
C GLU A 317 40.26 4.17 -21.79
N HIS A 318 39.62 3.21 -21.12
CA HIS A 318 38.16 3.08 -21.13
C HIS A 318 37.45 4.28 -20.47
N ALA A 319 38.04 4.88 -19.43
CA ALA A 319 37.51 6.09 -18.81
C ALA A 319 37.55 7.29 -19.78
N ARG A 320 38.68 7.47 -20.47
CA ARG A 320 38.82 8.50 -21.53
C ARG A 320 37.83 8.29 -22.67
N HIS A 321 37.69 7.05 -23.14
CA HIS A 321 36.75 6.72 -24.20
C HIS A 321 35.30 7.00 -23.79
N PHE A 322 34.89 6.61 -22.59
CA PHE A 322 33.54 6.90 -22.07
C PHE A 322 33.31 8.42 -21.96
N TRP A 323 34.26 9.16 -21.38
CA TRP A 323 34.16 10.62 -21.24
C TRP A 323 34.01 11.32 -22.60
N GLN A 324 34.82 10.94 -23.58
CA GLN A 324 34.75 11.48 -24.93
C GLN A 324 33.38 11.21 -25.56
N GLN A 325 32.90 9.96 -25.52
CA GLN A 325 31.61 9.57 -26.10
C GLN A 325 30.43 10.31 -25.45
N ARG A 326 30.46 10.51 -24.12
CA ARG A 326 29.42 11.29 -23.41
C ARG A 326 29.51 12.78 -23.71
N SER A 327 30.70 13.32 -23.91
CA SER A 327 30.90 14.72 -24.28
C SER A 327 30.38 14.99 -25.70
N GLU A 328 30.67 14.11 -26.65
CA GLU A 328 30.14 14.17 -28.02
C GLU A 328 28.61 14.02 -28.04
N GLN A 329 28.06 13.10 -27.24
CA GLN A 329 26.61 12.92 -27.08
C GLN A 329 25.95 14.18 -26.51
N ALA A 330 26.51 14.77 -25.45
CA ALA A 330 25.98 15.98 -24.84
C ALA A 330 26.00 17.18 -25.79
N GLU A 331 27.09 17.37 -26.55
CA GLU A 331 27.21 18.42 -27.57
C GLU A 331 26.16 18.26 -28.67
N TYR A 332 25.98 17.04 -29.18
CA TYR A 332 24.98 16.73 -30.19
C TYR A 332 23.56 17.03 -29.68
N LEU A 333 23.22 16.52 -28.50
CA LEU A 333 21.92 16.72 -27.87
C LEU A 333 21.66 18.19 -27.58
N TYR A 334 22.65 18.96 -27.10
CA TYR A 334 22.50 20.39 -26.87
C TYR A 334 22.09 21.15 -28.14
N ARG A 335 22.73 20.82 -29.28
CA ARG A 335 22.40 21.43 -30.58
C ARG A 335 21.01 21.06 -31.07
N CYS A 336 20.58 19.81 -30.84
CA CYS A 336 19.27 19.33 -31.28
C CYS A 336 18.13 19.83 -30.39
N LEU A 337 18.34 19.88 -29.08
CA LEU A 337 17.31 20.17 -28.09
C LEU A 337 17.22 21.66 -27.75
N GLY A 338 18.28 22.44 -27.98
CA GLY A 338 18.36 23.84 -27.52
C GLY A 338 18.34 23.99 -25.99
N TRP A 339 18.58 22.89 -25.28
CA TRP A 339 18.52 22.77 -23.81
C TRP A 339 19.71 21.95 -23.32
N PRO A 340 20.37 22.31 -22.20
CA PRO A 340 21.46 21.51 -21.63
C PRO A 340 20.96 20.13 -21.21
N PRO A 341 21.31 19.02 -21.91
CA PRO A 341 20.85 17.70 -21.59
C PRO A 341 21.47 17.21 -20.27
N ILE A 342 20.75 16.34 -19.57
CA ILE A 342 21.30 15.51 -18.49
C ILE A 342 21.38 14.06 -18.97
N ILE A 343 22.58 13.49 -18.96
CA ILE A 343 22.83 12.08 -19.25
C ILE A 343 22.91 11.35 -17.92
N VAL A 344 21.92 10.51 -17.63
CA VAL A 344 21.84 9.76 -16.37
C VAL A 344 22.38 8.36 -16.59
N ALA A 345 23.47 8.03 -15.89
CA ALA A 345 24.20 6.78 -16.03
C ALA A 345 24.15 6.00 -14.70
N PRO A 346 23.06 5.24 -14.46
CA PRO A 346 22.88 4.43 -13.27
C PRO A 346 23.52 3.04 -13.40
N TYR A 347 24.16 2.58 -12.33
CA TYR A 347 24.83 1.29 -12.24
C TYR A 347 24.69 0.70 -10.83
N ASP A 348 24.65 -0.63 -10.72
CA ASP A 348 24.83 -1.29 -9.43
C ASP A 348 26.24 -0.96 -8.90
N ALA A 349 26.35 -0.64 -7.61
CA ALA A 349 27.62 -0.26 -7.02
C ALA A 349 28.60 -1.44 -7.04
N GLU A 350 28.11 -2.65 -6.81
CA GLU A 350 28.87 -3.90 -6.78
C GLU A 350 29.48 -4.25 -8.16
N LEU A 351 29.01 -3.62 -9.24
CA LEU A 351 29.73 -3.68 -10.51
C LEU A 351 31.18 -3.19 -10.33
N PHE A 352 31.40 -2.12 -9.58
CA PHE A 352 32.70 -1.48 -9.40
C PHE A 352 33.50 -2.13 -8.27
N GLY A 353 34.24 -3.17 -8.63
CA GLY A 353 35.28 -3.78 -7.80
C GLY A 353 35.03 -5.24 -7.49
N HIS A 354 33.75 -5.64 -7.40
CA HIS A 354 33.37 -7.05 -7.21
C HIS A 354 33.25 -7.78 -8.55
N TRP A 355 32.25 -7.46 -9.37
CA TRP A 355 32.07 -8.07 -10.69
C TRP A 355 33.13 -7.60 -11.70
N TRP A 356 33.42 -6.29 -11.72
CA TRP A 356 34.49 -5.69 -12.49
C TRP A 356 35.55 -5.13 -11.56
N PHE A 357 36.64 -5.88 -11.37
CA PHE A 357 37.66 -5.61 -10.35
C PHE A 357 38.32 -4.24 -10.48
N GLU A 358 38.51 -3.79 -11.71
CA GLU A 358 39.14 -2.52 -12.08
C GLU A 358 38.14 -1.36 -12.13
N GLY A 359 36.85 -1.62 -11.87
CA GLY A 359 35.81 -0.60 -11.89
C GLY A 359 36.12 0.64 -11.03
N PRO A 360 36.63 0.52 -9.79
CA PRO A 360 37.04 1.67 -9.01
C PRO A 360 38.15 2.47 -9.71
N TRP A 361 39.11 1.81 -10.36
CA TRP A 361 40.16 2.52 -11.09
C TRP A 361 39.64 3.30 -12.28
N TRP A 362 38.74 2.70 -13.06
CA TRP A 362 38.04 3.38 -14.15
C TRP A 362 37.23 4.58 -13.64
N LEU A 363 36.51 4.42 -12.52
CA LEU A 363 35.72 5.48 -11.93
C LEU A 363 36.61 6.63 -11.44
N GLU A 364 37.75 6.32 -10.82
CA GLU A 364 38.73 7.33 -10.41
C GLU A 364 39.19 8.19 -11.59
N ASP A 365 39.57 7.55 -12.68
CA ASP A 365 40.04 8.24 -13.88
C ASP A 365 38.91 9.05 -14.53
N LEU A 366 37.67 8.54 -14.54
CA LEU A 366 36.50 9.26 -15.04
C LEU A 366 36.18 10.52 -14.21
N LEU A 367 36.21 10.42 -12.87
CA LEU A 367 35.97 11.56 -11.98
C LEU A 367 37.06 12.63 -12.15
N ARG A 368 38.31 12.23 -12.38
CA ARG A 368 39.43 13.16 -12.64
C ARG A 368 39.30 13.89 -13.98
N LEU A 369 38.72 13.25 -15.00
CA LEU A 369 38.44 13.89 -16.30
C LEU A 369 37.35 14.96 -16.16
N GLY A 370 36.33 14.72 -15.34
CA GLY A 370 35.22 15.68 -15.15
C GLY A 370 35.51 16.92 -14.31
N ARG A 371 36.76 17.14 -13.90
CA ARG A 371 37.19 18.25 -13.01
C ARG A 371 37.05 19.64 -13.63
N THR A 372 37.36 19.80 -14.92
CA THR A 372 37.54 21.14 -15.53
C THR A 372 36.33 21.61 -16.34
N GLY A 373 35.50 20.69 -16.82
CA GLY A 373 34.36 21.01 -17.68
C GLY A 373 34.74 21.67 -19.02
N GLU A 374 36.02 21.65 -19.38
CA GLU A 374 36.57 22.36 -20.55
C GLU A 374 35.97 21.85 -21.86
N ASP A 375 35.57 20.57 -21.91
CA ASP A 375 34.94 19.93 -23.07
C ASP A 375 33.43 20.22 -23.18
N GLY A 376 32.86 21.00 -22.26
CA GLY A 376 31.43 21.36 -22.25
C GLY A 376 30.51 20.38 -21.50
N LEU A 377 31.04 19.25 -21.02
CA LEU A 377 30.34 18.29 -20.15
C LEU A 377 30.72 18.51 -18.68
N LEU A 378 29.73 18.59 -17.78
CA LEU A 378 29.96 18.66 -16.33
C LEU A 378 29.45 17.44 -15.60
N LEU A 379 30.22 16.97 -14.61
CA LEU A 379 29.69 16.06 -13.59
C LEU A 379 28.76 16.85 -12.66
N ALA A 380 27.57 16.33 -12.45
CA ALA A 380 26.58 16.92 -11.55
C ALA A 380 25.70 15.84 -10.95
N THR A 381 25.20 16.08 -9.75
CA THR A 381 24.13 15.24 -9.22
C THR A 381 22.78 15.72 -9.75
N PRO A 382 21.72 14.89 -9.71
CA PRO A 382 20.38 15.32 -10.09
C PRO A 382 19.91 16.58 -9.35
N SER A 383 20.20 16.72 -8.06
CA SER A 383 19.86 17.94 -7.31
C SER A 383 20.58 19.18 -7.84
N ASP A 384 21.87 19.07 -8.17
CA ASP A 384 22.63 20.19 -8.76
C ASP A 384 21.99 20.62 -10.09
N TYR A 385 21.61 19.65 -10.92
CA TYR A 385 20.97 19.91 -12.21
C TYR A 385 19.61 20.56 -12.03
N LEU A 386 18.74 20.01 -11.16
CA LEU A 386 17.38 20.53 -10.95
C LEU A 386 17.35 21.91 -10.30
N GLN A 387 18.39 22.27 -9.54
CA GLN A 387 18.57 23.62 -9.04
C GLN A 387 18.88 24.63 -10.15
N ALA A 388 19.67 24.23 -11.15
CA ALA A 388 20.04 25.07 -12.29
C ALA A 388 18.96 25.08 -13.40
N HIS A 389 18.26 23.96 -13.58
CA HIS A 389 17.39 23.67 -14.71
C HIS A 389 16.09 23.02 -14.22
N PRO A 390 15.08 23.82 -13.83
CA PRO A 390 13.79 23.30 -13.37
C PRO A 390 13.07 22.53 -14.48
N PRO A 391 12.23 21.52 -14.15
CA PRO A 391 11.55 20.69 -15.13
C PRO A 391 10.56 21.50 -15.96
N ILE A 392 10.63 21.32 -17.28
CA ILE A 392 9.82 22.07 -18.25
C ILE A 392 8.67 21.24 -18.85
N HIS A 393 8.66 19.93 -18.63
CA HIS A 393 7.64 19.04 -19.19
C HIS A 393 6.90 18.28 -18.10
N ARG A 394 5.58 18.21 -18.23
CA ARG A 394 4.70 17.44 -17.35
C ARG A 394 4.08 16.29 -18.14
N ALA A 395 4.21 15.07 -17.63
CA ALA A 395 3.64 13.88 -18.26
C ALA A 395 3.25 12.82 -17.23
N GLN A 396 2.22 12.03 -17.55
CA GLN A 396 1.86 10.83 -16.82
C GLN A 396 2.78 9.69 -17.25
N LEU A 397 3.51 9.12 -16.31
CA LEU A 397 4.49 8.06 -16.57
C LEU A 397 3.80 6.70 -16.73
N SER A 398 4.46 5.82 -17.49
CA SER A 398 4.00 4.45 -17.77
C SER A 398 4.68 3.42 -16.87
N LEU A 399 4.02 2.28 -16.67
CA LEU A 399 4.60 1.13 -15.95
C LEU A 399 5.94 0.74 -16.59
N SER A 400 6.97 0.57 -15.78
CA SER A 400 8.30 0.17 -16.26
C SER A 400 9.14 -0.46 -15.16
N SER A 401 10.19 -1.18 -15.56
CA SER A 401 11.34 -1.56 -14.74
C SER A 401 12.59 -1.59 -15.61
N TRP A 402 13.77 -1.63 -14.99
CA TRP A 402 15.02 -1.87 -15.71
C TRP A 402 15.37 -3.36 -15.88
N GLY A 403 14.47 -4.26 -15.45
CA GLY A 403 14.65 -5.71 -15.53
C GLY A 403 14.41 -6.28 -16.93
N GLU A 404 14.55 -7.60 -17.07
CA GLU A 404 14.35 -8.27 -18.35
C GLU A 404 12.95 -7.99 -18.93
N GLY A 405 12.92 -7.56 -20.19
CA GLY A 405 11.69 -7.20 -20.90
C GLY A 405 11.12 -5.83 -20.52
N GLY A 406 11.75 -5.09 -19.60
CA GLY A 406 11.36 -3.73 -19.20
C GLY A 406 10.17 -3.65 -18.25
N TYR A 407 9.62 -4.78 -17.79
CA TYR A 407 8.43 -4.80 -16.93
C TYR A 407 8.65 -5.77 -15.76
N SER A 408 7.62 -6.50 -15.36
CA SER A 408 7.68 -7.31 -14.14
C SER A 408 8.14 -8.76 -14.36
N ARG A 409 8.63 -9.15 -15.55
CA ARG A 409 8.93 -10.56 -15.90
C ARG A 409 9.86 -11.24 -14.89
N VAL A 410 10.91 -10.55 -14.44
CA VAL A 410 11.88 -11.09 -13.47
C VAL A 410 11.20 -11.42 -12.14
N TRP A 411 10.28 -10.57 -11.68
CA TRP A 411 9.63 -10.72 -10.38
C TRP A 411 8.26 -11.41 -10.44
N LEU A 412 7.64 -11.54 -11.61
CA LEU A 412 6.36 -12.22 -11.82
C LEU A 412 6.46 -13.21 -12.97
N ASN A 413 6.73 -14.46 -12.61
CA ASN A 413 6.79 -15.60 -13.52
C ASN A 413 6.52 -16.91 -12.75
N PRO A 414 6.38 -18.07 -13.43
CA PRO A 414 6.05 -19.34 -12.77
C PRO A 414 7.02 -19.82 -11.68
N ALA A 415 8.25 -19.29 -11.61
CA ALA A 415 9.20 -19.65 -10.54
C ALA A 415 8.91 -18.93 -9.21
N ASN A 416 8.22 -17.78 -9.24
CA ASN A 416 8.05 -16.89 -8.09
C ASN A 416 6.62 -16.34 -7.88
N ASP A 417 5.68 -16.61 -8.78
CA ASP A 417 4.29 -16.14 -8.68
C ASP A 417 3.57 -16.55 -7.38
N TRP A 418 3.96 -17.71 -6.82
CA TRP A 418 3.43 -18.26 -5.57
C TRP A 418 3.66 -17.35 -4.36
N ILE A 419 4.66 -16.45 -4.38
CA ILE A 419 4.95 -15.53 -3.29
C ILE A 419 3.77 -14.57 -3.06
N TYR A 420 3.18 -14.05 -4.14
CA TYR A 420 2.28 -12.91 -4.08
C TYR A 420 0.96 -13.18 -3.36
N ARG A 421 0.41 -14.40 -3.48
CA ARG A 421 -0.80 -14.76 -2.72
C ARG A 421 -0.56 -14.71 -1.21
N HIS A 422 0.67 -14.93 -0.75
CA HIS A 422 1.02 -14.86 0.66
C HIS A 422 1.22 -13.40 1.08
N THR A 423 2.07 -12.66 0.38
CA THR A 423 2.35 -11.26 0.71
C THR A 423 1.11 -10.38 0.61
N HIS A 424 0.25 -10.55 -0.41
CA HIS A 424 -1.01 -9.78 -0.52
C HIS A 424 -1.98 -10.06 0.63
N ARG A 425 -2.04 -11.31 1.14
CA ARG A 425 -2.86 -11.63 2.32
C ARG A 425 -2.27 -11.06 3.60
N MET A 426 -0.94 -11.05 3.72
CA MET A 426 -0.24 -10.42 4.84
C MET A 426 -0.44 -8.90 4.83
N GLU A 427 -0.33 -8.23 3.67
CA GLU A 427 -0.61 -6.80 3.49
C GLU A 427 -2.00 -6.41 3.99
N GLU A 428 -3.02 -7.14 3.52
CA GLU A 428 -4.40 -6.92 3.93
C GLU A 428 -4.57 -7.14 5.44
N LYS A 429 -3.98 -8.22 5.97
CA LYS A 429 -4.08 -8.53 7.39
C LYS A 429 -3.39 -7.49 8.26
N MET A 430 -2.20 -7.03 7.86
CA MET A 430 -1.45 -6.02 8.59
C MET A 430 -2.23 -4.71 8.66
N THR A 431 -2.77 -4.26 7.52
CA THR A 431 -3.64 -3.07 7.43
C THR A 431 -4.84 -3.19 8.37
N VAL A 432 -5.53 -4.33 8.35
CA VAL A 432 -6.66 -4.60 9.24
C VAL A 432 -6.24 -4.55 10.71
N LEU A 433 -5.13 -5.18 11.08
CA LEU A 433 -4.66 -5.19 12.48
C LEU A 433 -4.28 -3.80 12.97
N CYS A 434 -3.68 -2.96 12.12
CA CYS A 434 -3.38 -1.57 12.45
C CYS A 434 -4.64 -0.81 12.87
N ASP A 435 -5.69 -0.95 12.09
CA ASP A 435 -6.93 -0.22 12.34
C ASP A 435 -7.74 -0.81 13.50
N LEU A 436 -7.60 -2.12 13.76
CA LEU A 436 -8.23 -2.78 14.91
C LEU A 436 -7.52 -2.51 16.24
N CYS A 437 -6.22 -2.22 16.18
CA CYS A 437 -5.38 -2.01 17.34
C CYS A 437 -4.58 -0.72 17.20
N PRO A 438 -5.18 0.48 17.06
CA PRO A 438 -4.43 1.73 16.85
C PRO A 438 -3.59 2.12 18.08
N GLU A 439 -4.08 1.81 19.28
CA GLU A 439 -3.43 2.14 20.57
C GLU A 439 -2.72 0.92 21.17
N ALA A 440 -2.14 0.04 20.36
CA ALA A 440 -1.41 -1.11 20.92
C ALA A 440 -0.16 -0.64 21.67
N GLU A 441 0.04 -1.21 22.87
CA GLU A 441 1.21 -0.96 23.72
C GLU A 441 1.87 -2.28 24.16
N GLY A 442 3.03 -2.18 24.80
CA GLY A 442 3.74 -3.33 25.40
C GLY A 442 4.03 -4.46 24.42
N ILE A 443 3.80 -5.71 24.85
CA ILE A 443 4.07 -6.91 24.05
C ILE A 443 3.24 -6.97 22.77
N LYS A 444 2.01 -6.43 22.78
CA LYS A 444 1.13 -6.40 21.61
C LYS A 444 1.69 -5.49 20.53
N LYS A 445 2.18 -4.30 20.90
CA LYS A 445 2.86 -3.40 19.97
C LYS A 445 4.11 -4.07 19.38
N ARG A 446 4.97 -4.65 20.24
CA ARG A 446 6.19 -5.35 19.80
C ARG A 446 5.89 -6.46 18.79
N ALA A 447 4.86 -7.28 19.04
CA ALA A 447 4.45 -8.32 18.12
C ALA A 447 3.95 -7.78 16.78
N LEU A 448 3.20 -6.67 16.78
CA LEU A 448 2.73 -6.01 15.56
C LEU A 448 3.87 -5.34 14.79
N ASP A 449 4.82 -4.69 15.48
CA ASP A 449 6.03 -4.12 14.86
C ASP A 449 6.87 -5.24 14.23
N GLN A 450 7.06 -6.37 14.92
CA GLN A 450 7.78 -7.51 14.38
C GLN A 450 7.04 -8.14 13.20
N ALA A 451 5.72 -8.31 13.27
CA ALA A 451 4.94 -8.78 12.12
C ALA A 451 5.09 -7.84 10.91
N ALA A 452 5.09 -6.52 11.12
CA ALA A 452 5.37 -5.56 10.07
C ALA A 452 6.78 -5.72 9.46
N ARG A 453 7.81 -6.04 10.27
CA ARG A 453 9.16 -6.38 9.77
C ARG A 453 9.15 -7.66 8.93
N GLU A 454 8.49 -8.72 9.40
CA GLU A 454 8.40 -9.98 8.65
C GLU A 454 7.71 -9.76 7.29
N LEU A 455 6.67 -8.93 7.22
CA LEU A 455 6.05 -8.55 5.96
C LEU A 455 7.01 -7.80 5.03
N LEU A 456 7.73 -6.79 5.53
CA LEU A 456 8.73 -6.07 4.73
C LEU A 456 9.80 -7.05 4.21
N LEU A 457 10.33 -7.94 5.05
CA LEU A 457 11.34 -8.92 4.66
C LEU A 457 10.82 -9.92 3.60
N ALA A 458 9.57 -10.38 3.72
CA ALA A 458 8.95 -11.25 2.73
C ALA A 458 8.73 -10.56 1.37
N GLN A 459 8.63 -9.22 1.36
CA GLN A 459 8.41 -8.41 0.15
C GLN A 459 9.69 -8.03 -0.61
N SER A 460 10.88 -8.39 -0.11
CA SER A 460 12.15 -8.08 -0.80
C SER A 460 12.15 -8.63 -2.23
N SER A 461 12.54 -7.80 -3.22
CA SER A 461 12.58 -8.20 -4.63
C SER A 461 13.63 -9.27 -4.89
N ASP A 462 14.65 -9.35 -4.03
CA ASP A 462 15.78 -10.27 -4.13
C ASP A 462 15.33 -11.72 -4.15
N TRP A 463 14.31 -12.09 -3.36
CA TRP A 463 13.83 -13.48 -3.32
C TRP A 463 13.26 -13.90 -4.68
N ALA A 464 12.43 -13.05 -5.28
CA ALA A 464 11.87 -13.32 -6.60
C ALA A 464 12.95 -13.31 -7.69
N PHE A 465 13.94 -12.41 -7.59
CA PHE A 465 15.10 -12.36 -8.48
C PHE A 465 15.95 -13.64 -8.42
N ILE A 466 16.33 -14.08 -7.22
CA ILE A 466 17.15 -15.27 -6.97
C ILE A 466 16.43 -16.53 -7.50
N LEU A 467 15.12 -16.65 -7.28
CA LEU A 467 14.31 -17.74 -7.84
C LEU A 467 14.26 -17.72 -9.37
N TYR A 468 14.22 -16.54 -10.00
CA TYR A 468 14.22 -16.39 -11.45
C TYR A 468 15.55 -16.77 -12.08
N VAL A 469 16.65 -16.27 -11.51
CA VAL A 469 18.02 -16.56 -11.99
C VAL A 469 18.41 -18.02 -11.72
N GLY A 470 17.81 -18.65 -10.71
CA GLY A 470 18.11 -20.03 -10.31
C GLY A 470 19.36 -20.16 -9.46
N SER A 471 19.83 -19.07 -8.85
CA SER A 471 20.90 -19.10 -7.84
C SER A 471 20.30 -19.43 -6.47
N THR A 472 21.02 -20.17 -5.61
CA THR A 472 20.64 -20.46 -4.19
C THR A 472 19.12 -20.56 -3.91
N VAL A 473 18.39 -21.31 -4.72
CA VAL A 473 16.90 -21.33 -4.77
C VAL A 473 16.30 -21.72 -3.43
N GLU A 474 16.86 -22.74 -2.79
CA GLU A 474 16.38 -23.23 -1.49
C GLU A 474 16.51 -22.19 -0.39
N TYR A 475 17.56 -21.34 -0.45
CA TYR A 475 17.71 -20.25 0.51
C TYR A 475 16.63 -19.19 0.33
N ALA A 476 16.40 -18.70 -0.90
CA ALA A 476 15.37 -17.71 -1.16
C ALA A 476 13.96 -18.21 -0.82
N ARG A 477 13.63 -19.46 -1.20
CA ARG A 477 12.37 -20.11 -0.81
C ARG A 477 12.23 -20.18 0.71
N GLY A 478 13.26 -20.68 1.40
CA GLY A 478 13.27 -20.80 2.85
C GLY A 478 13.10 -19.45 3.56
N ARG A 479 13.71 -18.37 3.04
CA ARG A 479 13.54 -17.01 3.57
C ARG A 479 12.10 -16.52 3.46
N VAL A 480 11.46 -16.69 2.30
CA VAL A 480 10.04 -16.31 2.13
C VAL A 480 9.14 -17.13 3.05
N GLU A 481 9.32 -18.46 3.09
CA GLU A 481 8.52 -19.36 3.93
C GLU A 481 8.68 -19.04 5.42
N GLU A 482 9.90 -18.75 5.88
CA GLU A 482 10.18 -18.33 7.25
C GLU A 482 9.42 -17.04 7.60
N HIS A 483 9.57 -15.98 6.80
CA HIS A 483 8.94 -14.69 7.08
C HIS A 483 7.40 -14.76 7.03
N VAL A 484 6.84 -15.53 6.11
CA VAL A 484 5.40 -15.80 6.05
C VAL A 484 4.93 -16.54 7.30
N THR A 485 5.67 -17.56 7.74
CA THR A 485 5.32 -18.36 8.92
C THR A 485 5.39 -17.53 10.20
N ASN A 486 6.47 -16.75 10.36
CA ASN A 486 6.66 -15.87 11.52
C ASN A 486 5.54 -14.83 11.60
N PHE A 487 5.19 -14.19 10.47
CA PHE A 487 4.10 -13.23 10.40
C PHE A 487 2.78 -13.82 10.91
N TRP A 488 2.37 -14.98 10.37
CA TRP A 488 1.07 -15.55 10.74
C TRP A 488 1.04 -16.02 12.19
N ARG A 489 2.13 -16.58 12.72
CA ARG A 489 2.21 -16.96 14.14
C ARG A 489 2.09 -15.74 15.07
N LEU A 490 2.77 -14.64 14.75
CA LEU A 490 2.64 -13.38 15.50
C LEU A 490 1.22 -12.81 15.43
N VAL A 491 0.64 -12.78 14.24
CA VAL A 491 -0.73 -12.29 14.01
C VAL A 491 -1.76 -13.13 14.75
N GLU A 492 -1.64 -14.45 14.72
CA GLU A 492 -2.52 -15.37 15.46
C GLU A 492 -2.41 -15.12 16.97
N GLY A 493 -1.18 -14.97 17.49
CA GLY A 493 -0.96 -14.62 18.89
C GLY A 493 -1.61 -13.28 19.27
N VAL A 494 -1.54 -12.26 18.41
CA VAL A 494 -2.20 -10.96 18.63
C VAL A 494 -3.73 -11.09 18.61
N LEU A 495 -4.29 -11.84 17.65
CA LEU A 495 -5.74 -12.03 17.51
C LEU A 495 -6.34 -12.89 18.63
N GLN A 496 -5.57 -13.83 19.18
CA GLN A 496 -5.98 -14.68 20.30
C GLN A 496 -5.67 -14.08 21.66
N GLU A 497 -5.05 -12.90 21.72
CA GLU A 497 -4.53 -12.26 22.94
C GLU A 497 -3.58 -13.19 23.73
N ARG A 498 -2.83 -14.03 23.00
CA ARG A 498 -1.87 -15.03 23.53
C ARG A 498 -0.58 -14.94 22.73
N ILE A 499 0.25 -13.95 23.04
CA ILE A 499 1.55 -13.76 22.36
C ILE A 499 2.61 -14.57 23.10
N GLU A 500 3.30 -15.45 22.38
CA GLU A 500 4.44 -16.21 22.88
C GLU A 500 5.69 -15.32 22.93
N GLU A 501 6.06 -14.84 24.12
CA GLU A 501 7.13 -13.86 24.27
C GLU A 501 8.51 -14.39 23.83
N ASP A 502 8.82 -15.66 24.11
CA ASP A 502 10.11 -16.26 23.71
C ASP A 502 10.27 -16.33 22.20
N PHE A 503 9.19 -16.71 21.49
CA PHE A 503 9.18 -16.72 20.03
C PHE A 503 9.35 -15.29 19.47
N LEU A 504 8.63 -14.31 20.02
CA LEU A 504 8.78 -12.90 19.64
C LEU A 504 10.23 -12.42 19.82
N ARG A 505 10.86 -12.71 20.97
CA ARG A 505 12.25 -12.34 21.23
C ARG A 505 13.23 -12.97 20.24
N GLN A 506 13.00 -14.23 19.84
CA GLN A 506 13.82 -14.89 18.82
C GLN A 506 13.71 -14.19 17.47
N CYS A 507 12.48 -13.85 17.05
CA CYS A 507 12.25 -13.08 15.82
C CYS A 507 12.91 -11.69 15.90
N GLU A 508 12.72 -10.94 16.98
CA GLU A 508 13.33 -9.62 17.17
C GLU A 508 14.87 -9.69 17.18
N ALA A 509 15.45 -10.76 17.73
CA ALA A 509 16.89 -10.95 17.76
C ALA A 509 17.47 -11.33 16.40
N LYS A 510 16.77 -12.15 15.59
CA LYS A 510 17.22 -12.57 14.26
C LYS A 510 16.96 -11.51 13.20
N ASN A 511 15.72 -11.03 13.14
CA ASN A 511 15.16 -10.10 12.14
C ASN A 511 15.07 -8.68 12.74
N ASN A 512 16.21 -8.14 13.15
CA ASN A 512 16.32 -6.91 13.96
C ASN A 512 16.32 -5.60 13.14
N LEU A 513 16.10 -5.66 11.82
CA LEU A 513 16.06 -4.46 10.97
C LEU A 513 14.96 -3.48 11.40
N PHE A 514 15.24 -2.18 11.24
CA PHE A 514 14.31 -1.09 11.57
C PHE A 514 13.80 -1.17 13.03
N PRO A 515 14.69 -0.98 14.03
CA PRO A 515 14.33 -1.09 15.44
C PRO A 515 13.24 -0.09 15.87
N ARG A 516 13.07 1.02 15.13
CA ARG A 516 12.06 2.06 15.36
C ARG A 516 10.82 1.96 14.45
N LEU A 517 10.67 0.87 13.68
CA LEU A 517 9.46 0.65 12.88
C LEU A 517 8.23 0.70 13.78
N ASP A 518 7.20 1.45 13.34
CA ASP A 518 5.87 1.42 13.93
C ASP A 518 4.89 0.82 12.92
N TYR A 519 4.28 -0.31 13.28
CA TYR A 519 3.28 -1.01 12.46
C TYR A 519 2.15 -0.11 11.97
N ARG A 520 1.83 0.98 12.69
CA ARG A 520 0.78 1.95 12.33
C ARG A 520 1.02 2.61 10.96
N VAL A 521 2.23 2.54 10.41
CA VAL A 521 2.50 2.95 9.01
C VAL A 521 1.63 2.21 7.99
N TYR A 522 1.05 1.05 8.34
CA TYR A 522 0.08 0.31 7.53
C TYR A 522 -1.38 0.73 7.76
N SER A 523 -1.68 1.71 8.63
CA SER A 523 -3.07 2.13 8.87
C SER A 523 -3.67 2.86 7.66
N ARG A 524 -4.91 2.55 7.31
CA ARG A 524 -5.67 3.33 6.30
C ARG A 524 -5.86 4.79 6.72
N PHE A 525 -5.72 5.07 8.01
CA PHE A 525 -5.94 6.38 8.62
C PHE A 525 -4.66 7.14 8.91
N TRP A 526 -3.51 6.61 8.49
CA TRP A 526 -2.24 7.27 8.66
C TRP A 526 -2.27 8.67 8.03
N GLN A 527 -1.91 9.67 8.84
CA GLN A 527 -1.68 11.03 8.40
C GLN A 527 -0.23 11.39 8.71
N ARG A 528 0.43 12.07 7.78
CA ARG A 528 1.75 12.65 8.03
C ARG A 528 1.55 13.99 8.76
N ASP A 529 2.30 14.21 9.84
CA ASP A 529 2.34 15.52 10.51
C ASP A 529 2.61 16.63 9.48
N GLY A 530 1.67 17.59 9.38
CA GLY A 530 1.77 18.74 8.46
C GLY A 530 1.22 18.55 7.04
N PHE A 531 0.80 17.34 6.65
CA PHE A 531 0.09 17.05 5.38
C PHE A 531 -1.32 16.53 5.70
N GLY A 532 -2.22 17.43 6.11
CA GLY A 532 -3.62 17.09 6.36
C GLY A 532 -4.41 16.92 5.05
N ARG A 533 -5.39 16.02 5.03
CA ARG A 533 -6.41 15.99 3.96
C ARG A 533 -7.12 17.37 3.93
N PRO A 534 -7.46 17.92 2.75
CA PRO A 534 -8.16 19.19 2.70
C PRO A 534 -9.48 19.11 3.47
N ARG A 535 -9.73 20.11 4.32
CA ARG A 535 -10.97 20.23 5.09
C ARG A 535 -12.10 20.66 4.16
N LEU A 536 -13.05 19.75 3.92
CA LEU A 536 -14.24 19.99 3.10
C LEU A 536 -15.40 20.49 3.96
N LYS A 537 -16.24 21.34 3.37
CA LYS A 537 -17.55 21.74 3.90
C LYS A 537 -18.65 21.05 3.10
N VAL A 538 -19.39 20.14 3.73
CA VAL A 538 -20.40 19.30 3.06
C VAL A 538 -21.80 19.60 3.56
N LEU A 539 -22.72 19.86 2.63
CA LEU A 539 -24.16 20.03 2.91
C LEU A 539 -24.91 18.72 2.68
N PHE A 540 -25.41 18.12 3.74
CA PHE A 540 -26.25 16.93 3.71
C PHE A 540 -27.74 17.30 3.65
N LEU A 541 -28.47 16.66 2.73
CA LEU A 541 -29.93 16.77 2.64
C LEU A 541 -30.56 15.42 2.97
N SER A 542 -31.36 15.36 4.04
CA SER A 542 -32.05 14.14 4.46
C SER A 542 -33.39 14.46 5.13
N TRP A 543 -34.42 13.68 4.85
CA TRP A 543 -35.72 13.84 5.51
C TRP A 543 -35.79 13.15 6.90
N GLU A 544 -34.88 12.21 7.17
CA GLU A 544 -34.70 11.57 8.48
C GLU A 544 -33.37 11.96 9.12
N TYR A 545 -33.41 12.32 10.40
CA TYR A 545 -32.24 12.50 11.25
C TYR A 545 -32.70 12.46 12.72
N PRO A 546 -31.95 11.85 13.65
CA PRO A 546 -32.34 11.79 15.05
C PRO A 546 -32.78 13.14 15.63
N PRO A 547 -33.84 13.15 16.46
CA PRO A 547 -34.58 11.98 16.96
C PRO A 547 -35.64 11.41 15.99
N ARG A 548 -35.87 12.00 14.81
CA ARG A 548 -36.81 11.46 13.83
C ARG A 548 -36.15 10.35 13.02
N VAL A 549 -36.41 9.10 13.40
CA VAL A 549 -35.90 7.90 12.72
C VAL A 549 -37.06 6.96 12.42
N VAL A 550 -37.32 6.72 11.13
CA VAL A 550 -38.36 5.80 10.64
C VAL A 550 -37.71 4.50 10.14
N GLY A 551 -36.54 4.58 9.52
CA GLY A 551 -35.83 3.43 8.96
C GLY A 551 -34.31 3.48 9.13
N GLY A 552 -33.62 2.66 8.34
CA GLY A 552 -32.15 2.59 8.32
C GLY A 552 -31.49 3.85 7.77
N LEU A 553 -32.19 4.63 6.94
CA LEU A 553 -31.68 5.86 6.31
C LEU A 553 -31.27 6.88 7.37
N GLY A 554 -32.16 7.21 8.32
CA GLY A 554 -31.85 8.20 9.35
C GLY A 554 -30.63 7.81 10.20
N ARG A 555 -30.45 6.52 10.48
CA ARG A 555 -29.26 6.00 11.19
C ARG A 555 -27.99 6.13 10.35
N HIS A 556 -28.04 5.75 9.08
CA HIS A 556 -26.90 5.93 8.16
C HIS A 556 -26.45 7.39 8.12
N VAL A 557 -27.38 8.33 7.90
CA VAL A 557 -27.03 9.77 7.80
C VAL A 557 -26.44 10.26 9.12
N TYR A 558 -27.03 9.88 10.25
CA TYR A 558 -26.52 10.25 11.57
C TYR A 558 -25.09 9.77 11.81
N ASP A 559 -24.81 8.50 11.58
CA ASP A 559 -23.51 7.94 11.88
C ASP A 559 -22.43 8.38 10.87
N LEU A 560 -22.76 8.46 9.57
CA LEU A 560 -21.83 8.95 8.55
C LEU A 560 -21.43 10.41 8.82
N THR A 561 -22.39 11.28 9.13
CA THR A 561 -22.13 12.71 9.36
C THR A 561 -21.25 12.94 10.59
N ARG A 562 -21.50 12.22 11.68
CA ARG A 562 -20.65 12.25 12.88
C ARG A 562 -19.25 11.70 12.61
N ALA A 563 -19.15 10.58 11.90
CA ALA A 563 -17.85 10.03 11.54
C ALA A 563 -17.05 10.99 10.66
N LEU A 564 -17.66 11.63 9.67
CA LEU A 564 -17.01 12.66 8.86
C LEU A 564 -16.59 13.89 9.68
N ALA A 565 -17.39 14.31 10.67
CA ALA A 565 -17.01 15.39 11.59
C ALA A 565 -15.79 15.01 12.46
N GLN A 566 -15.69 13.74 12.90
CA GLN A 566 -14.50 13.21 13.58
C GLN A 566 -13.24 13.20 12.69
N TRP A 567 -13.41 13.26 11.36
CA TRP A 567 -12.36 13.48 10.38
C TRP A 567 -12.04 14.97 10.13
N ASP A 568 -12.42 15.86 11.05
CA ASP A 568 -12.26 17.33 11.01
C ASP A 568 -12.91 17.99 9.77
N GLN A 569 -13.99 17.41 9.25
CA GLN A 569 -14.74 17.96 8.12
C GLN A 569 -15.86 18.88 8.62
N GLY A 570 -16.16 19.94 7.87
CA GLY A 570 -17.27 20.84 8.17
C GLY A 570 -18.59 20.25 7.69
N ILE A 571 -19.39 19.65 8.57
CA ILE A 571 -20.63 18.97 8.19
C ILE A 571 -21.86 19.80 8.59
N THR A 572 -22.74 20.05 7.64
CA THR A 572 -24.06 20.67 7.86
C THR A 572 -25.15 19.75 7.34
N VAL A 573 -26.14 19.44 8.18
CA VAL A 573 -27.30 18.60 7.84
C VAL A 573 -28.54 19.48 7.81
N LEU A 574 -29.29 19.41 6.72
CA LEU A 574 -30.61 20.00 6.61
C LEU A 574 -31.66 18.88 6.60
N THR A 575 -32.56 18.92 7.58
CA THR A 575 -33.56 17.89 7.82
C THR A 575 -34.88 18.45 8.33
N VAL A 576 -35.83 17.58 8.66
CA VAL A 576 -37.18 17.98 9.08
C VAL A 576 -37.31 18.06 10.60
N GLY A 577 -37.97 19.10 11.09
CA GLY A 577 -38.31 19.28 12.51
C GLY A 577 -39.39 18.34 13.03
N SER A 578 -39.45 18.20 14.36
CA SER A 578 -40.60 17.65 15.07
C SER A 578 -40.89 18.52 16.30
N PRO A 579 -42.13 18.51 16.84
CA PRO A 579 -42.49 19.31 18.01
C PRO A 579 -41.53 19.10 19.18
N GLY A 580 -41.07 20.20 19.79
CA GLY A 580 -40.16 20.17 20.95
C GLY A 580 -38.67 20.01 20.63
N ILE A 581 -38.29 19.93 19.35
CA ILE A 581 -36.89 19.83 18.92
C ILE A 581 -36.42 21.21 18.41
N PRO A 582 -35.22 21.68 18.78
CA PRO A 582 -34.66 22.93 18.27
C PRO A 582 -34.56 22.96 16.73
N ALA A 583 -34.84 24.14 16.15
CA ALA A 583 -34.65 24.40 14.72
C ALA A 583 -33.18 24.38 14.29
N TYR A 584 -32.26 24.58 15.23
CA TYR A 584 -30.82 24.42 15.05
C TYR A 584 -30.20 23.80 16.31
N GLU A 585 -29.28 22.86 16.11
CA GLU A 585 -28.38 22.37 17.15
C GLU A 585 -27.07 21.88 16.54
N GLU A 586 -26.04 21.75 17.38
CA GLU A 586 -24.76 21.14 16.99
C GLU A 586 -24.59 19.81 17.74
N ILE A 587 -24.47 18.71 17.00
CA ILE A 587 -24.34 17.36 17.56
C ILE A 587 -22.98 16.82 17.17
N GLU A 588 -22.06 16.75 18.15
CA GLU A 588 -20.71 16.19 17.96
C GLU A 588 -19.97 16.74 16.72
N GLY A 589 -20.02 18.07 16.54
CA GLY A 589 -19.38 18.75 15.40
C GLY A 589 -20.21 18.80 14.11
N VAL A 590 -21.45 18.29 14.12
CA VAL A 590 -22.39 18.38 13.00
C VAL A 590 -23.39 19.52 13.25
N LYS A 591 -23.46 20.50 12.33
CA LYS A 591 -24.47 21.56 12.36
C LYS A 591 -25.80 21.02 11.80
N VAL A 592 -26.84 20.91 12.62
CA VAL A 592 -28.14 20.36 12.21
C VAL A 592 -29.18 21.46 12.14
N HIS A 593 -29.71 21.72 10.94
CA HIS A 593 -30.83 22.63 10.71
C HIS A 593 -32.11 21.84 10.44
N ARG A 594 -33.18 22.18 11.15
CA ARG A 594 -34.50 21.56 11.02
C ARG A 594 -35.50 22.52 10.45
N VAL A 595 -36.16 22.10 9.38
CA VAL A 595 -37.21 22.89 8.72
C VAL A 595 -38.59 22.43 9.17
N GLU A 596 -39.48 23.39 9.36
CA GLU A 596 -40.91 23.11 9.57
C GLU A 596 -41.57 22.80 8.24
N VAL A 597 -42.40 21.76 8.22
CA VAL A 597 -43.07 21.29 7.00
C VAL A 597 -44.57 21.38 7.21
N GLY A 598 -45.25 22.09 6.31
CA GLY A 598 -46.72 22.19 6.32
C GLY A 598 -47.40 20.84 6.10
N GLY A 599 -48.66 20.73 6.55
CA GLY A 599 -49.49 19.54 6.34
C GLY A 599 -49.91 19.33 4.88
N GLY A 600 -50.64 18.24 4.63
CA GLY A 600 -51.10 17.84 3.30
C GLY A 600 -51.14 16.32 3.17
N ASP A 601 -51.52 15.81 1.99
CA ASP A 601 -51.24 14.42 1.67
C ASP A 601 -49.73 14.16 1.53
N PHE A 602 -49.32 12.89 1.37
CA PHE A 602 -47.91 12.53 1.36
C PHE A 602 -47.09 13.27 0.30
N LEU A 603 -47.64 13.48 -0.91
CA LEU A 603 -46.91 14.15 -1.99
C LEU A 603 -46.80 15.66 -1.74
N ALA A 604 -47.89 16.29 -1.31
CA ALA A 604 -47.89 17.70 -0.90
C ALA A 604 -46.91 17.95 0.26
N TRP A 605 -46.83 17.00 1.21
CA TRP A 605 -45.87 17.06 2.30
C TRP A 605 -44.42 17.01 1.81
N VAL A 606 -44.10 16.14 0.84
CA VAL A 606 -42.77 16.06 0.21
C VAL A 606 -42.42 17.36 -0.52
N GLU A 607 -43.35 17.95 -1.27
CA GLU A 607 -43.13 19.23 -1.95
C GLU A 607 -42.87 20.38 -0.96
N ASN A 608 -43.68 20.47 0.10
CA ASN A 608 -43.52 21.46 1.15
C ASN A 608 -42.19 21.32 1.88
N MET A 609 -41.75 20.09 2.11
CA MET A 609 -40.43 19.81 2.69
C MET A 609 -39.31 20.35 1.82
N ASN A 610 -39.34 20.07 0.51
CA ASN A 610 -38.30 20.55 -0.40
C ASN A 610 -38.28 22.08 -0.47
N ARG A 611 -39.44 22.73 -0.50
CA ARG A 611 -39.56 24.19 -0.47
C ARG A 611 -38.93 24.78 0.79
N ALA A 612 -39.26 24.23 1.96
CA ALA A 612 -38.71 24.69 3.23
C ALA A 612 -37.18 24.46 3.32
N MET A 613 -36.67 23.36 2.75
CA MET A 613 -35.24 23.12 2.63
C MET A 613 -34.55 24.17 1.73
N VAL A 614 -35.16 24.50 0.58
CA VAL A 614 -34.65 25.54 -0.32
C VAL A 614 -34.58 26.89 0.40
N GLU A 615 -35.67 27.33 1.03
CA GLU A 615 -35.70 28.59 1.79
C GLU A 615 -34.62 28.63 2.88
N ARG A 616 -34.36 27.52 3.57
CA ARG A 616 -33.29 27.47 4.58
C ARG A 616 -31.90 27.53 3.96
N MET A 617 -31.66 26.86 2.82
CA MET A 617 -30.39 26.95 2.11
C MET A 617 -30.12 28.37 1.58
N GLU A 618 -31.14 29.07 1.09
CA GLU A 618 -31.02 30.49 0.72
C GLU A 618 -30.63 31.36 1.92
N ARG A 619 -31.25 31.13 3.09
CA ARG A 619 -30.86 31.84 4.33
C ARG A 619 -29.42 31.55 4.72
N LEU A 620 -28.99 30.29 4.69
CA LEU A 620 -27.59 29.91 4.99
C LEU A 620 -26.59 30.59 4.05
N LYS A 621 -26.89 30.62 2.74
CA LYS A 621 -26.10 31.35 1.75
C LYS A 621 -26.01 32.85 2.09
N ASN A 622 -27.12 33.48 2.47
CA ASN A 622 -27.17 34.89 2.86
C ASN A 622 -26.48 35.17 4.21
N GLU A 623 -26.43 34.17 5.10
CA GLU A 623 -25.67 34.19 6.37
C GLU A 623 -24.15 34.03 6.14
N GLY A 624 -23.70 33.81 4.91
CA GLY A 624 -22.28 33.67 4.55
C GLY A 624 -21.72 32.25 4.66
N GLU A 625 -22.58 31.24 4.88
CA GLU A 625 -22.16 29.84 4.88
C GLU A 625 -21.83 29.38 3.44
N SER A 626 -20.74 28.62 3.32
CA SER A 626 -20.23 28.11 2.04
C SER A 626 -20.02 26.61 2.10
N PHE A 627 -20.24 25.93 0.99
CA PHE A 627 -20.07 24.47 0.88
C PHE A 627 -19.24 24.11 -0.35
N ASP A 628 -18.56 22.98 -0.31
CA ASP A 628 -17.77 22.44 -1.42
C ASP A 628 -18.57 21.41 -2.23
N LEU A 629 -19.53 20.71 -1.60
CA LEU A 629 -20.40 19.73 -2.24
C LEU A 629 -21.71 19.50 -1.47
N ILE A 630 -22.70 18.93 -2.17
CA ILE A 630 -23.99 18.50 -1.61
C ILE A 630 -24.04 16.98 -1.57
N HIS A 631 -24.52 16.40 -0.47
CA HIS A 631 -24.82 14.97 -0.36
C HIS A 631 -26.29 14.74 -0.01
N GLY A 632 -27.10 14.36 -1.01
CA GLY A 632 -28.51 14.05 -0.84
C GLY A 632 -28.76 12.58 -0.56
N HIS A 633 -29.80 12.26 0.22
CA HIS A 633 -30.22 10.89 0.52
C HIS A 633 -31.65 10.61 0.06
N ASP A 634 -31.78 9.72 -0.93
CA ASP A 634 -33.01 9.28 -1.60
C ASP A 634 -33.83 10.39 -2.31
N TRP A 635 -34.89 9.96 -3.01
CA TRP A 635 -35.69 10.79 -3.92
C TRP A 635 -36.51 11.88 -3.23
N MET A 636 -36.81 11.74 -1.93
CA MET A 636 -37.69 12.68 -1.23
C MET A 636 -37.10 14.10 -1.13
N ILE A 637 -35.77 14.24 -1.21
CA ILE A 637 -35.07 15.54 -1.19
C ILE A 637 -34.70 16.05 -2.59
N ALA A 638 -35.24 15.41 -3.64
CA ALA A 638 -34.74 15.60 -5.00
C ALA A 638 -34.85 17.05 -5.49
N GLU A 639 -35.97 17.75 -5.26
CA GLU A 639 -36.10 19.15 -5.72
C GLU A 639 -35.11 20.08 -5.01
N ALA A 640 -34.94 19.93 -3.70
CA ALA A 640 -33.98 20.72 -2.93
C ALA A 640 -32.54 20.46 -3.38
N ALA A 641 -32.18 19.20 -3.65
CA ALA A 641 -30.85 18.83 -4.14
C ALA A 641 -30.55 19.39 -5.54
N LEU A 642 -31.54 19.34 -6.44
CA LEU A 642 -31.41 19.88 -7.80
C LEU A 642 -31.27 21.39 -7.79
N TRP A 643 -32.10 22.07 -7.00
CA TRP A 643 -31.99 23.51 -6.78
C TRP A 643 -30.61 23.88 -6.23
N ALA A 644 -30.14 23.17 -5.21
CA ALA A 644 -28.84 23.45 -4.61
C ALA A 644 -27.70 23.24 -5.62
N LYS A 645 -27.78 22.20 -6.46
CA LYS A 645 -26.82 21.97 -7.54
C LYS A 645 -26.80 23.13 -8.55
N SER A 646 -27.97 23.62 -8.98
CA SER A 646 -28.06 24.68 -9.98
C SER A 646 -27.68 26.05 -9.42
N GLU A 647 -28.25 26.44 -8.29
CA GLU A 647 -28.15 27.80 -7.73
C GLU A 647 -26.92 28.03 -6.86
N LEU A 648 -26.33 26.97 -6.30
CA LEU A 648 -25.05 27.04 -5.59
C LEU A 648 -23.87 26.62 -6.47
N GLY A 649 -24.12 26.02 -7.64
CA GLY A 649 -23.07 25.56 -8.56
C GLY A 649 -22.20 24.42 -8.02
N LEU A 650 -22.72 23.66 -7.04
CA LEU A 650 -21.96 22.65 -6.31
C LEU A 650 -22.11 21.25 -6.94
N PRO A 651 -21.08 20.39 -6.87
CA PRO A 651 -21.22 18.97 -7.19
C PRO A 651 -22.25 18.30 -6.29
N LEU A 652 -23.10 17.47 -6.89
CA LEU A 652 -24.15 16.71 -6.20
C LEU A 652 -23.78 15.23 -6.11
N VAL A 653 -23.62 14.73 -4.89
CA VAL A 653 -23.56 13.31 -4.57
C VAL A 653 -24.94 12.86 -4.08
N VAL A 654 -25.40 11.69 -4.51
CA VAL A 654 -26.66 11.11 -4.03
C VAL A 654 -26.43 9.69 -3.54
N THR A 655 -26.81 9.39 -2.30
CA THR A 655 -26.94 8.01 -1.84
C THR A 655 -28.35 7.50 -2.10
N ILE A 656 -28.46 6.37 -2.81
CA ILE A 656 -29.73 5.66 -3.02
C ILE A 656 -29.75 4.42 -2.11
N HIS A 657 -30.65 4.41 -1.13
CA HIS A 657 -30.73 3.36 -0.11
C HIS A 657 -31.63 2.19 -0.52
N ALA A 658 -32.59 2.44 -1.39
CA ALA A 658 -33.48 1.45 -1.99
C ALA A 658 -34.14 2.06 -3.24
N THR A 659 -34.75 1.24 -4.07
CA THR A 659 -35.64 1.73 -5.14
C THR A 659 -37.08 1.32 -4.87
N GLU A 660 -38.03 2.11 -5.38
CA GLU A 660 -39.45 1.78 -5.32
C GLU A 660 -39.76 0.49 -6.08
N TYR A 661 -39.09 0.29 -7.22
CA TYR A 661 -39.18 -0.94 -8.00
C TYR A 661 -38.76 -2.16 -7.16
N GLY A 662 -37.60 -2.10 -6.51
CA GLY A 662 -37.06 -3.21 -5.73
C GLY A 662 -37.94 -3.57 -4.53
N ARG A 663 -38.45 -2.57 -3.80
CA ARG A 663 -39.32 -2.78 -2.63
C ARG A 663 -40.58 -3.60 -2.94
N HIS A 664 -41.12 -3.44 -4.14
CA HIS A 664 -42.37 -4.06 -4.56
C HIS A 664 -42.19 -5.18 -5.59
N GLY A 665 -40.96 -5.43 -6.04
CA GLY A 665 -40.69 -6.37 -7.14
C GLY A 665 -41.33 -5.92 -8.46
N GLY A 666 -41.45 -4.62 -8.68
CA GLY A 666 -42.10 -4.02 -9.85
C GLY A 666 -42.85 -2.72 -9.53
N ILE A 667 -43.39 -2.09 -10.58
CA ILE A 667 -44.21 -0.87 -10.48
C ILE A 667 -45.62 -1.20 -10.94
N TYR A 668 -46.58 -1.07 -10.03
CA TYR A 668 -47.97 -1.53 -10.22
C TYR A 668 -49.00 -0.42 -10.02
N THR A 669 -48.63 0.72 -9.43
CA THR A 669 -49.54 1.83 -9.12
C THR A 669 -49.04 3.17 -9.67
N PRO A 670 -49.93 4.16 -9.90
CA PRO A 670 -49.52 5.49 -10.33
C PRO A 670 -48.56 6.19 -9.35
N LEU A 671 -48.75 5.99 -8.04
CA LEU A 671 -47.85 6.54 -7.02
C LEU A 671 -46.46 5.93 -7.13
N GLN A 672 -46.35 4.61 -7.30
CA GLN A 672 -45.07 3.94 -7.54
C GLN A 672 -44.39 4.44 -8.81
N ALA A 673 -45.15 4.64 -9.89
CA ALA A 673 -44.60 5.18 -11.15
C ALA A 673 -44.08 6.62 -10.98
N PHE A 674 -44.78 7.45 -10.19
CA PHE A 674 -44.32 8.79 -9.84
C PHE A 674 -43.00 8.75 -9.05
N ILE A 675 -42.94 7.94 -7.99
CA ILE A 675 -41.75 7.80 -7.15
C ILE A 675 -40.56 7.29 -7.99
N HIS A 676 -40.77 6.26 -8.80
CA HIS A 676 -39.76 5.71 -9.69
C HIS A 676 -39.21 6.75 -10.68
N GLY A 677 -40.10 7.58 -11.25
CA GLY A 677 -39.69 8.70 -12.09
C GLY A 677 -38.83 9.73 -11.36
N ARG A 678 -39.17 10.05 -10.10
CA ARG A 678 -38.38 10.96 -9.24
C ARG A 678 -37.01 10.38 -8.88
N GLU A 679 -36.93 9.10 -8.55
CA GLU A 679 -35.67 8.38 -8.31
C GLU A 679 -34.75 8.46 -9.54
N GLY A 680 -35.29 8.15 -10.73
CA GLY A 680 -34.53 8.19 -11.98
C GLY A 680 -34.05 9.59 -12.34
N HIS A 681 -34.89 10.61 -12.13
CA HIS A 681 -34.51 12.01 -12.39
C HIS A 681 -33.37 12.47 -11.47
N LEU A 682 -33.45 12.16 -10.17
CA LEU A 682 -32.38 12.49 -9.21
C LEU A 682 -31.07 11.75 -9.56
N ALA A 683 -31.15 10.45 -9.89
CA ALA A 683 -30.00 9.64 -10.27
C ALA A 683 -29.28 10.18 -11.53
N GLN A 684 -30.06 10.58 -12.54
CA GLN A 684 -29.53 11.18 -13.77
C GLN A 684 -28.85 12.52 -13.49
N ALA A 685 -29.44 13.35 -12.63
CA ALA A 685 -28.92 14.67 -12.31
C ALA A 685 -27.73 14.68 -11.36
N ALA A 686 -27.51 13.65 -10.53
CA ALA A 686 -26.33 13.57 -9.65
C ALA A 686 -25.02 13.70 -10.45
N ASP A 687 -23.94 14.22 -9.87
CA ASP A 687 -22.59 14.08 -10.47
C ASP A 687 -21.97 12.73 -10.10
N LEU A 688 -22.37 12.19 -8.95
CA LEU A 688 -21.95 10.89 -8.46
C LEU A 688 -23.07 10.23 -7.64
N ILE A 689 -23.22 8.91 -7.76
CA ILE A 689 -24.16 8.12 -6.96
C ILE A 689 -23.39 7.21 -6.01
N VAL A 690 -23.86 7.09 -4.77
CA VAL A 690 -23.42 6.10 -3.80
C VAL A 690 -24.52 5.05 -3.62
N CYS A 691 -24.15 3.78 -3.67
CA CYS A 691 -25.02 2.64 -3.40
C CYS A 691 -24.48 1.82 -2.23
N CYS A 692 -25.35 1.25 -1.41
CA CYS A 692 -24.94 0.48 -0.24
C CYS A 692 -24.44 -0.94 -0.57
N SER A 693 -24.62 -1.42 -1.80
CA SER A 693 -24.23 -2.77 -2.24
C SER A 693 -24.02 -2.84 -3.75
N GLU A 694 -23.32 -3.87 -4.21
CA GLU A 694 -23.17 -4.18 -5.64
C GLU A 694 -24.52 -4.53 -6.28
N TYR A 695 -25.41 -5.17 -5.54
CA TYR A 695 -26.80 -5.40 -5.91
C TYR A 695 -27.51 -4.07 -6.23
N MET A 696 -27.43 -3.09 -5.32
CA MET A 696 -28.03 -1.77 -5.56
C MET A 696 -27.38 -1.03 -6.72
N ARG A 697 -26.06 -1.16 -6.92
CA ARG A 697 -25.39 -0.60 -8.10
C ARG A 697 -25.96 -1.16 -9.40
N ARG A 698 -26.19 -2.48 -9.46
CA ARG A 698 -26.79 -3.14 -10.64
C ARG A 698 -28.24 -2.72 -10.84
N GLU A 699 -29.02 -2.65 -9.76
CA GLU A 699 -30.42 -2.21 -9.79
C GLU A 699 -30.54 -0.76 -10.30
N VAL A 700 -29.83 0.19 -9.70
CA VAL A 700 -29.82 1.60 -10.10
C VAL A 700 -29.31 1.79 -11.53
N SER A 701 -28.24 1.08 -11.91
CA SER A 701 -27.69 1.14 -13.27
C SER A 701 -28.68 0.61 -14.30
N GLY A 702 -29.30 -0.55 -14.04
CA GLY A 702 -30.25 -1.19 -14.93
C GLY A 702 -31.57 -0.44 -15.07
N LEU A 703 -32.13 0.06 -13.96
CA LEU A 703 -33.41 0.78 -13.97
C LEU A 703 -33.29 2.18 -14.59
N PHE A 704 -32.21 2.91 -14.31
CA PHE A 704 -32.11 4.32 -14.66
C PHE A 704 -31.08 4.62 -15.75
N GLY A 705 -30.41 3.61 -16.32
CA GLY A 705 -29.43 3.78 -17.40
C GLY A 705 -28.15 4.52 -16.97
N ILE A 706 -27.77 4.40 -15.69
CA ILE A 706 -26.61 5.09 -15.14
C ILE A 706 -25.33 4.27 -15.37
N LYS A 707 -24.28 4.91 -15.89
CA LYS A 707 -22.99 4.26 -16.11
C LYS A 707 -22.32 3.88 -14.78
N HIS A 708 -21.64 2.73 -14.76
CA HIS A 708 -21.00 2.20 -13.56
C HIS A 708 -19.89 3.08 -12.97
N ASP A 709 -19.20 3.89 -13.79
CA ASP A 709 -18.15 4.81 -13.33
C ASP A 709 -18.69 6.01 -12.51
N LYS A 710 -19.98 6.31 -12.68
CA LYS A 710 -20.73 7.31 -11.89
C LYS A 710 -21.24 6.75 -10.55
N ILE A 711 -21.25 5.42 -10.36
CA ILE A 711 -21.78 4.78 -9.15
C ILE A 711 -20.63 4.19 -8.33
N LYS A 712 -20.51 4.61 -7.06
CA LYS A 712 -19.58 4.04 -6.08
C LYS A 712 -20.36 3.19 -5.08
N VAL A 713 -19.83 2.04 -4.72
CA VAL A 713 -20.41 1.18 -3.67
C VAL A 713 -19.72 1.50 -2.36
N ILE A 714 -20.47 2.03 -1.41
CA ILE A 714 -20.01 2.28 -0.04
C ILE A 714 -21.05 1.62 0.89
N PRO A 715 -20.71 0.51 1.57
CA PRO A 715 -21.65 -0.17 2.42
C PRO A 715 -22.05 0.67 3.63
N ASN A 716 -23.16 0.29 4.29
CA ASN A 716 -23.50 0.92 5.57
C ASN A 716 -22.56 0.43 6.68
N GLY A 717 -22.39 1.26 7.71
CA GLY A 717 -21.56 0.95 8.87
C GLY A 717 -22.33 0.61 10.13
N VAL A 718 -21.60 0.09 11.10
CA VAL A 718 -22.01 -0.02 12.50
C VAL A 718 -20.78 0.11 13.40
N ASP A 719 -20.94 0.81 14.52
CA ASP A 719 -19.93 0.83 15.57
C ASP A 719 -20.40 -0.02 16.76
N PRO A 720 -19.67 -1.09 17.13
CA PRO A 720 -20.06 -1.98 18.22
C PRO A 720 -20.35 -1.30 19.57
N GLU A 721 -19.71 -0.17 19.82
CA GLU A 721 -19.91 0.60 21.06
C GLU A 721 -21.34 1.14 21.18
N THR A 722 -21.98 1.45 20.06
CA THR A 722 -23.41 1.87 20.00
C THR A 722 -24.37 0.74 20.38
N LEU A 723 -23.87 -0.50 20.46
CA LEU A 723 -24.61 -1.68 20.90
C LEU A 723 -24.17 -2.16 22.30
N GLY A 724 -23.41 -1.35 23.04
CA GLY A 724 -22.91 -1.71 24.37
C GLY A 724 -21.79 -2.77 24.36
N VAL A 725 -21.16 -3.00 23.20
CA VAL A 725 -20.11 -4.00 22.98
C VAL A 725 -18.74 -3.32 22.90
N LYS A 726 -17.97 -3.41 23.98
CA LYS A 726 -16.62 -2.81 24.08
C LYS A 726 -15.47 -3.74 23.65
N GLY A 727 -15.75 -5.03 23.46
CA GLY A 727 -14.71 -6.02 23.20
C GLY A 727 -15.30 -7.40 22.93
N TRP A 728 -14.44 -8.37 22.62
CA TRP A 728 -14.84 -9.75 22.39
C TRP A 728 -15.39 -10.37 23.69
N ARG A 729 -16.62 -10.90 23.62
CA ARG A 729 -17.30 -11.65 24.69
C ARG A 729 -17.73 -13.04 24.21
N GLY A 730 -17.84 -13.24 22.90
CA GLY A 730 -18.39 -14.42 22.28
C GLY A 730 -19.92 -14.38 22.18
N PRO A 731 -20.53 -15.33 21.44
CA PRO A 731 -21.96 -15.51 21.37
C PRO A 731 -22.56 -15.87 22.73
N ALA A 732 -23.89 -15.73 22.83
CA ALA A 732 -24.62 -16.10 24.04
C ALA A 732 -24.30 -17.55 24.48
N PRO A 733 -24.21 -17.82 25.79
CA PRO A 733 -24.06 -19.19 26.30
C PRO A 733 -25.19 -20.11 25.81
N ALA A 734 -24.90 -21.40 25.69
CA ALA A 734 -25.92 -22.39 25.38
C ALA A 734 -27.03 -22.36 26.44
N SER A 735 -28.29 -22.35 25.98
CA SER A 735 -29.49 -22.32 26.82
C SER A 735 -30.40 -23.48 26.41
N PRO A 736 -31.11 -24.13 27.35
CA PRO A 736 -32.17 -25.09 27.02
C PRO A 736 -33.34 -24.41 26.28
N GLU A 737 -33.49 -23.09 26.46
CA GLU A 737 -34.47 -22.26 25.77
C GLU A 737 -33.76 -21.19 24.92
N PRO A 738 -33.12 -21.58 23.80
CA PRO A 738 -32.35 -20.63 23.00
C PRO A 738 -33.27 -19.61 22.32
N LEU A 739 -32.86 -18.35 22.35
CA LEU A 739 -33.59 -17.24 21.75
C LEU A 739 -33.19 -17.02 20.29
N ILE A 740 -34.17 -17.10 19.39
CA ILE A 740 -34.07 -16.71 17.98
C ILE A 740 -34.69 -15.31 17.86
N VAL A 741 -33.98 -14.40 17.19
CA VAL A 741 -34.45 -13.01 17.01
C VAL A 741 -34.51 -12.61 15.56
N PHE A 742 -35.58 -11.89 15.23
CA PHE A 742 -35.76 -11.16 13.98
C PHE A 742 -35.87 -9.67 14.32
N LEU A 743 -35.09 -8.84 13.63
CA LEU A 743 -35.17 -7.38 13.71
C LEU A 743 -35.46 -6.82 12.31
N GLY A 744 -36.57 -6.10 12.15
CA GLY A 744 -36.88 -5.47 10.86
C GLY A 744 -38.32 -4.98 10.76
N ARG A 745 -38.63 -4.24 9.69
CA ARG A 745 -40.03 -3.87 9.41
C ARG A 745 -40.87 -5.13 9.18
N LEU A 746 -42.08 -5.18 9.73
CA LEU A 746 -43.02 -6.28 9.53
C LEU A 746 -43.77 -6.08 8.20
N VAL A 747 -43.07 -6.37 7.11
CA VAL A 747 -43.54 -6.26 5.72
C VAL A 747 -43.15 -7.54 4.95
N PRO A 748 -43.90 -7.93 3.91
CA PRO A 748 -43.75 -9.24 3.26
C PRO A 748 -42.33 -9.51 2.77
N GLU A 749 -41.67 -8.50 2.22
CA GLU A 749 -40.33 -8.62 1.62
C GLU A 749 -39.21 -8.86 2.65
N LYS A 750 -39.48 -8.68 3.95
CA LYS A 750 -38.53 -9.03 5.04
C LYS A 750 -38.64 -10.48 5.49
N GLY A 751 -39.63 -11.23 5.01
CA GLY A 751 -39.65 -12.70 5.10
C GLY A 751 -39.95 -13.29 6.46
N ALA A 752 -40.41 -12.52 7.46
CA ALA A 752 -40.69 -13.03 8.81
C ALA A 752 -41.64 -14.26 8.81
N GLN A 753 -42.54 -14.34 7.82
CA GLN A 753 -43.41 -15.49 7.57
C GLN A 753 -42.64 -16.80 7.35
N ASP A 754 -41.48 -16.77 6.70
CA ASP A 754 -40.70 -17.97 6.40
C ASP A 754 -39.96 -18.48 7.64
N LEU A 755 -39.54 -17.56 8.52
CA LEU A 755 -39.01 -17.93 9.84
C LEU A 755 -40.09 -18.57 10.73
N ILE A 756 -41.32 -18.05 10.70
CA ILE A 756 -42.46 -18.65 11.43
C ILE A 756 -42.73 -20.08 10.91
N ARG A 757 -42.81 -20.26 9.58
CA ARG A 757 -43.01 -21.59 8.95
C ARG A 757 -41.86 -22.57 9.18
N ALA A 758 -40.66 -22.07 9.41
CA ALA A 758 -39.50 -22.90 9.75
C ALA A 758 -39.47 -23.31 11.23
N LEU A 759 -40.18 -22.59 12.11
CA LEU A 759 -40.13 -22.78 13.55
C LEU A 759 -40.57 -24.18 14.02
N PRO A 760 -41.61 -24.83 13.46
CA PRO A 760 -41.94 -26.22 13.80
C PRO A 760 -40.78 -27.21 13.53
N LEU A 761 -40.06 -27.02 12.42
CA LEU A 761 -38.90 -27.86 12.08
C LEU A 761 -37.73 -27.62 13.05
N ILE A 762 -37.53 -26.38 13.49
CA ILE A 762 -36.52 -26.04 14.49
C ILE A 762 -36.87 -26.67 15.84
N ARG A 763 -38.13 -26.53 16.30
CA ARG A 763 -38.58 -27.07 17.59
C ARG A 763 -38.60 -28.59 17.66
N LYS A 764 -38.78 -29.27 16.53
CA LYS A 764 -38.62 -30.73 16.46
C LYS A 764 -37.23 -31.18 16.93
N GLU A 765 -36.20 -30.41 16.60
CA GLU A 765 -34.80 -30.72 16.92
C GLU A 765 -34.31 -30.03 18.20
N ILE A 766 -34.90 -28.87 18.55
CA ILE A 766 -34.58 -28.02 19.70
C ILE A 766 -35.89 -27.57 20.40
N PRO A 767 -36.50 -28.40 21.26
CA PRO A 767 -37.86 -28.17 21.77
C PRO A 767 -38.10 -26.83 22.49
N GLY A 768 -37.08 -26.31 23.20
CA GLY A 768 -37.16 -25.05 23.95
C GLY A 768 -36.91 -23.78 23.13
N ALA A 769 -36.67 -23.87 21.82
CA ALA A 769 -36.38 -22.68 21.01
C ALA A 769 -37.55 -21.67 21.04
N ARG A 770 -37.24 -20.40 21.29
CA ARG A 770 -38.20 -19.29 21.32
C ARG A 770 -37.88 -18.26 20.24
N LEU A 771 -38.90 -17.62 19.67
CA LEU A 771 -38.77 -16.60 18.64
C LEU A 771 -39.29 -15.24 19.14
N VAL A 772 -38.48 -14.20 19.00
CA VAL A 772 -38.90 -12.81 19.21
C VAL A 772 -38.85 -12.04 17.89
N LEU A 773 -40.01 -11.56 17.44
CA LEU A 773 -40.18 -10.70 16.27
C LEU A 773 -40.20 -9.23 16.72
N CYS A 774 -39.20 -8.46 16.29
CA CYS A 774 -39.11 -7.03 16.59
C CYS A 774 -39.30 -6.18 15.34
N GLY A 775 -40.22 -5.23 15.43
CA GLY A 775 -40.58 -4.32 14.37
C GLY A 775 -42.02 -3.85 14.45
N ARG A 776 -42.38 -2.96 13.52
CA ARG A 776 -43.76 -2.61 13.19
C ARG A 776 -43.92 -2.64 11.67
N GLY A 777 -45.13 -2.85 11.21
CA GLY A 777 -45.47 -2.81 9.79
C GLY A 777 -46.88 -3.31 9.54
N TYR A 778 -47.42 -2.98 8.38
CA TYR A 778 -48.81 -3.30 8.02
C TYR A 778 -49.06 -4.81 7.89
N TYR A 779 -48.02 -5.64 7.85
CA TYR A 779 -48.12 -7.09 7.68
C TYR A 779 -48.20 -7.87 9.00
N GLU A 780 -48.18 -7.18 10.15
CA GLU A 780 -48.16 -7.83 11.47
C GLU A 780 -49.38 -8.75 11.71
N GLU A 781 -50.57 -8.34 11.30
CA GLU A 781 -51.79 -9.17 11.47
C GLU A 781 -51.68 -10.50 10.70
N GLU A 782 -51.10 -10.47 9.50
CA GLU A 782 -50.92 -11.69 8.70
C GLU A 782 -49.85 -12.60 9.31
N LEU A 783 -48.80 -12.04 9.91
CA LEU A 783 -47.82 -12.81 10.67
C LEU A 783 -48.46 -13.49 11.90
N ARG A 784 -49.35 -12.81 12.61
CA ARG A 784 -50.10 -13.42 13.73
C ARG A 784 -50.96 -14.59 13.29
N ARG A 785 -51.65 -14.46 12.14
CA ARG A 785 -52.38 -15.59 11.53
C ARG A 785 -51.44 -16.72 11.11
N CYS A 786 -50.22 -16.40 10.65
CA CYS A 786 -49.22 -17.41 10.32
C CYS A 786 -48.78 -18.18 11.57
N VAL A 787 -48.53 -17.51 12.70
CA VAL A 787 -48.18 -18.15 13.98
C VAL A 787 -49.27 -19.14 14.41
N GLN A 788 -50.55 -18.75 14.28
CA GLN A 788 -51.69 -19.63 14.59
C GLN A 788 -51.78 -20.84 13.66
N ARG A 789 -51.56 -20.65 12.36
CA ARG A 789 -51.60 -21.74 11.37
C ARG A 789 -50.49 -22.77 11.56
N GLU A 790 -49.32 -22.33 12.02
CA GLU A 790 -48.17 -23.20 12.26
C GLU A 790 -48.16 -23.78 13.69
N GLU A 791 -49.17 -23.46 14.52
CA GLU A 791 -49.33 -23.95 15.91
C GLU A 791 -48.11 -23.68 16.82
N VAL A 792 -47.59 -22.45 16.77
CA VAL A 792 -46.37 -22.02 17.50
C VAL A 792 -46.57 -20.82 18.43
N GLU A 793 -47.81 -20.52 18.83
CA GLU A 793 -48.17 -19.37 19.67
C GLU A 793 -47.45 -19.35 21.02
N ASP A 794 -47.15 -20.51 21.59
CA ASP A 794 -46.49 -20.67 22.89
C ASP A 794 -45.03 -20.20 22.91
N CYS A 795 -44.41 -20.04 21.73
CA CYS A 795 -42.99 -19.74 21.60
C CYS A 795 -42.67 -18.49 20.77
N VAL A 796 -43.68 -17.78 20.25
CA VAL A 796 -43.48 -16.55 19.45
C VAL A 796 -43.93 -15.29 20.22
N THR A 797 -43.04 -14.31 20.35
CA THR A 797 -43.33 -13.01 20.96
C THR A 797 -43.19 -11.88 19.94
N PHE A 798 -44.19 -11.02 19.85
CA PHE A 798 -44.13 -9.76 19.08
C PHE A 798 -43.72 -8.61 20.02
N ALA A 799 -42.48 -8.15 19.92
CA ALA A 799 -41.92 -7.14 20.83
C ALA A 799 -42.24 -5.69 20.42
N GLY A 800 -42.81 -5.48 19.22
CA GLY A 800 -42.98 -4.15 18.65
C GLY A 800 -41.65 -3.51 18.24
N PHE A 801 -41.61 -2.18 18.18
CA PHE A 801 -40.37 -1.46 17.84
C PHE A 801 -39.42 -1.46 19.03
N VAL A 802 -38.17 -1.88 18.81
CA VAL A 802 -37.11 -1.92 19.82
C VAL A 802 -35.93 -1.05 19.38
N ASP A 803 -35.44 -0.20 20.30
CA ASP A 803 -34.29 0.65 20.10
C ASP A 803 -33.43 0.75 21.38
N GLY A 804 -32.29 1.44 21.25
CA GLY A 804 -31.34 1.68 22.35
C GLY A 804 -31.05 0.43 23.19
N ARG A 805 -31.15 0.58 24.51
CA ARG A 805 -30.85 -0.47 25.50
C ARG A 805 -31.70 -1.74 25.35
N ALA A 806 -32.95 -1.62 24.89
CA ALA A 806 -33.82 -2.78 24.71
C ALA A 806 -33.31 -3.68 23.57
N ARG A 807 -32.89 -3.07 22.46
CA ARG A 807 -32.25 -3.78 21.34
C ARG A 807 -30.93 -4.41 21.77
N GLU A 808 -30.11 -3.69 22.53
CA GLU A 808 -28.83 -4.19 23.06
C GLU A 808 -29.02 -5.43 23.94
N ALA A 809 -29.94 -5.36 24.91
CA ALA A 809 -30.23 -6.48 25.80
C ALA A 809 -30.74 -7.71 25.01
N LEU A 810 -31.62 -7.47 24.04
CA LEU A 810 -32.17 -8.53 23.22
C LEU A 810 -31.10 -9.24 22.35
N LEU A 811 -30.26 -8.46 21.66
CA LEU A 811 -29.17 -9.04 20.87
C LEU A 811 -28.15 -9.76 21.76
N ARG A 812 -27.93 -9.29 22.99
CA ARG A 812 -27.03 -9.96 23.94
C ARG A 812 -27.50 -11.35 24.38
N GLU A 813 -28.82 -11.55 24.45
CA GLU A 813 -29.42 -12.84 24.85
C GLU A 813 -29.68 -13.77 23.65
N ALA A 814 -29.60 -13.24 22.43
CA ALA A 814 -29.86 -13.97 21.21
C ALA A 814 -28.85 -15.11 21.00
N ALA A 815 -29.37 -16.33 20.80
CA ALA A 815 -28.58 -17.46 20.36
C ALA A 815 -28.33 -17.42 18.85
N VAL A 816 -29.31 -16.97 18.05
CA VAL A 816 -29.20 -16.78 16.60
C VAL A 816 -30.08 -15.61 16.15
N ALA A 817 -29.56 -14.77 15.25
CA ALA A 817 -30.35 -13.75 14.56
C ALA A 817 -30.66 -14.19 13.12
N VAL A 818 -31.93 -14.10 12.72
CA VAL A 818 -32.40 -14.61 11.42
C VAL A 818 -33.05 -13.48 10.61
N PHE A 819 -32.56 -13.29 9.37
CA PHE A 819 -33.01 -12.25 8.45
C PHE A 819 -33.42 -12.86 7.10
N PRO A 820 -34.64 -13.42 7.01
CA PRO A 820 -35.11 -14.18 5.86
C PRO A 820 -35.61 -13.32 4.69
N SER A 821 -35.02 -12.14 4.48
CA SER A 821 -35.48 -11.18 3.48
C SER A 821 -35.54 -11.78 2.06
N HIS A 822 -36.54 -11.35 1.30
CA HIS A 822 -36.67 -11.56 -0.15
C HIS A 822 -36.08 -10.37 -0.93
N TYR A 823 -36.16 -9.17 -0.35
CA TYR A 823 -35.51 -7.96 -0.83
C TYR A 823 -34.80 -7.23 0.31
N GLU A 824 -33.48 -7.05 0.18
CA GLU A 824 -32.67 -6.34 1.17
C GLU A 824 -31.56 -5.53 0.50
N PRO A 825 -31.69 -4.20 0.36
CA PRO A 825 -30.64 -3.37 -0.25
C PRO A 825 -29.27 -3.53 0.40
N PHE A 826 -29.23 -3.65 1.74
CA PHE A 826 -28.00 -3.87 2.50
C PHE A 826 -28.14 -4.85 3.66
N GLY A 827 -29.08 -4.60 4.59
CA GLY A 827 -29.25 -5.42 5.79
C GLY A 827 -28.47 -4.90 7.00
N ILE A 828 -28.65 -3.62 7.38
CA ILE A 828 -28.01 -3.01 8.57
C ILE A 828 -28.24 -3.84 9.83
N VAL A 829 -29.44 -4.43 9.98
CA VAL A 829 -29.78 -5.28 11.14
C VAL A 829 -28.94 -6.55 11.25
N ALA A 830 -28.54 -7.14 10.12
CA ALA A 830 -27.61 -8.27 10.12
C ALA A 830 -26.21 -7.82 10.52
N LEU A 831 -25.78 -6.66 10.03
CA LEU A 831 -24.53 -6.05 10.43
C LEU A 831 -24.51 -5.70 11.93
N GLU A 832 -25.61 -5.17 12.49
CA GLU A 832 -25.79 -4.93 13.92
C GLU A 832 -25.72 -6.23 14.74
N ALA A 833 -26.35 -7.32 14.27
CA ALA A 833 -26.26 -8.63 14.93
C ALA A 833 -24.82 -9.18 14.94
N MET A 834 -24.10 -9.06 13.83
CA MET A 834 -22.68 -9.43 13.74
C MET A 834 -21.82 -8.58 14.68
N ALA A 835 -22.09 -7.28 14.79
CA ALA A 835 -21.43 -6.40 15.75
C ALA A 835 -21.77 -6.75 17.20
N ALA A 836 -22.98 -7.24 17.45
CA ALA A 836 -23.40 -7.76 18.74
C ALA A 836 -22.85 -9.16 19.07
N GLN A 837 -22.04 -9.75 18.18
CA GLN A 837 -21.45 -11.08 18.32
C GLN A 837 -22.50 -12.20 18.35
N VAL A 838 -23.61 -12.02 17.62
CA VAL A 838 -24.67 -13.00 17.43
C VAL A 838 -24.48 -13.70 16.08
N PRO A 839 -24.54 -15.03 16.01
CA PRO A 839 -24.43 -15.74 14.74
C PRO A 839 -25.67 -15.46 13.87
N VAL A 840 -25.46 -15.28 12.57
CA VAL A 840 -26.50 -14.83 11.64
C VAL A 840 -26.87 -15.90 10.61
N VAL A 841 -28.17 -16.00 10.31
CA VAL A 841 -28.73 -16.76 9.19
C VAL A 841 -29.52 -15.78 8.31
N VAL A 842 -29.11 -15.61 7.05
CA VAL A 842 -29.66 -14.57 6.17
C VAL A 842 -30.17 -15.16 4.86
N GLY A 843 -31.17 -14.52 4.25
CA GLY A 843 -31.56 -14.81 2.87
C GLY A 843 -30.42 -14.45 1.89
N ASP A 844 -30.19 -15.29 0.89
CA ASP A 844 -29.20 -15.07 -0.18
C ASP A 844 -29.77 -14.09 -1.23
N THR A 845 -30.04 -12.86 -0.79
CA THR A 845 -30.59 -11.79 -1.61
C THR A 845 -29.94 -10.45 -1.28
N GLY A 846 -29.92 -9.56 -2.26
CA GLY A 846 -29.49 -8.18 -2.10
C GLY A 846 -28.13 -8.02 -1.40
N GLY A 847 -27.99 -7.00 -0.56
CA GLY A 847 -26.77 -6.75 0.19
C GLY A 847 -26.49 -7.74 1.32
N LEU A 848 -27.46 -8.55 1.77
CA LEU A 848 -27.19 -9.63 2.73
C LEU A 848 -26.28 -10.71 2.13
N ALA A 849 -26.50 -11.01 0.83
CA ALA A 849 -25.70 -11.97 0.10
C ALA A 849 -24.23 -11.56 -0.03
N GLU A 850 -23.97 -10.25 -0.03
CA GLU A 850 -22.64 -9.63 -0.05
C GLU A 850 -22.05 -9.47 1.35
N LEU A 851 -22.90 -9.16 2.33
CA LEU A 851 -22.50 -8.95 3.72
C LEU A 851 -22.03 -10.25 4.37
N VAL A 852 -22.70 -11.39 4.13
CA VAL A 852 -22.41 -12.68 4.79
C VAL A 852 -21.73 -13.66 3.84
N GLU A 853 -20.60 -14.22 4.24
CA GLU A 853 -19.94 -15.30 3.51
C GLU A 853 -20.40 -16.65 4.06
N HIS A 854 -21.13 -17.40 3.21
CA HIS A 854 -21.79 -18.64 3.60
C HIS A 854 -20.79 -19.67 4.15
N GLY A 855 -21.05 -20.17 5.35
CA GLY A 855 -20.21 -21.18 6.01
C GLY A 855 -18.89 -20.63 6.57
N VAL A 856 -18.67 -19.31 6.46
CA VAL A 856 -17.45 -18.66 6.94
C VAL A 856 -17.76 -17.77 8.13
N ASP A 857 -18.71 -16.84 8.01
CA ASP A 857 -19.08 -15.90 9.08
C ASP A 857 -20.59 -15.76 9.30
N GLY A 858 -21.34 -16.71 8.75
CA GLY A 858 -22.78 -16.86 8.89
C GLY A 858 -23.30 -17.89 7.88
N PHE A 859 -24.61 -18.13 7.90
CA PHE A 859 -25.27 -18.94 6.87
C PHE A 859 -26.14 -18.09 5.96
N LYS A 860 -26.13 -18.48 4.69
CA LYS A 860 -27.03 -17.98 3.64
C LYS A 860 -27.96 -19.09 3.17
N PHE A 861 -29.20 -18.77 2.83
CA PHE A 861 -30.14 -19.71 2.24
C PHE A 861 -31.00 -19.05 1.15
N PRO A 862 -31.48 -19.80 0.13
CA PRO A 862 -32.38 -19.24 -0.88
C PRO A 862 -33.67 -18.68 -0.23
N PRO A 863 -34.08 -17.43 -0.51
CA PRO A 863 -35.31 -16.87 0.06
C PRO A 863 -36.53 -17.77 -0.15
N GLY A 864 -37.35 -17.94 0.88
CA GLY A 864 -38.51 -18.84 0.90
C GLY A 864 -38.22 -20.31 1.25
N ASP A 865 -36.96 -20.78 1.25
CA ASP A 865 -36.63 -22.15 1.64
C ASP A 865 -36.60 -22.33 3.17
N CYS A 866 -37.78 -22.61 3.72
CA CYS A 866 -37.98 -22.79 5.17
C CYS A 866 -37.22 -24.01 5.72
N ARG A 867 -36.92 -25.03 4.90
CA ARG A 867 -36.22 -26.25 5.35
C ARG A 867 -34.74 -25.98 5.54
N LEU A 868 -34.09 -25.31 4.59
CA LEU A 868 -32.69 -24.91 4.73
C LEU A 868 -32.52 -23.87 5.83
N LEU A 869 -33.44 -22.90 5.95
CA LEU A 869 -33.46 -21.95 7.07
C LEU A 869 -33.44 -22.71 8.41
N ALA A 870 -34.40 -23.62 8.63
CA ALA A 870 -34.48 -24.41 9.85
C ALA A 870 -33.19 -25.20 10.12
N ARG A 871 -32.63 -25.86 9.09
CA ARG A 871 -31.39 -26.62 9.20
C ARG A 871 -30.22 -25.76 9.69
N TYR A 872 -30.02 -24.57 9.11
CA TYR A 872 -28.91 -23.70 9.50
C TYR A 872 -29.08 -23.08 10.89
N VAL A 873 -30.31 -22.76 11.29
CA VAL A 873 -30.58 -22.33 12.67
C VAL A 873 -30.24 -23.47 13.64
N VAL A 874 -30.71 -24.69 13.38
CA VAL A 874 -30.43 -25.86 14.23
C VAL A 874 -28.93 -26.16 14.30
N GLU A 875 -28.21 -26.04 13.18
CA GLU A 875 -26.76 -26.23 13.12
C GLU A 875 -26.01 -25.30 14.08
N LEU A 876 -26.34 -24.00 14.07
CA LEU A 876 -25.74 -23.01 14.97
C LEU A 876 -26.14 -23.23 16.44
N LEU A 877 -27.37 -23.67 16.69
CA LEU A 877 -27.85 -23.96 18.05
C LEU A 877 -27.21 -25.23 18.63
N ARG A 878 -26.84 -26.21 17.80
CA ARG A 878 -26.18 -27.46 18.24
C ARG A 878 -24.67 -27.31 18.40
N HIS A 879 -24.03 -26.59 17.49
CA HIS A 879 -22.57 -26.52 17.41
C HIS A 879 -22.06 -25.15 17.85
N ARG A 880 -21.93 -24.96 19.16
CA ARG A 880 -21.45 -23.72 19.76
C ARG A 880 -20.06 -23.30 19.23
N SER A 881 -19.14 -24.25 19.01
CA SER A 881 -17.82 -23.96 18.47
C SER A 881 -17.88 -23.32 17.08
N LEU A 882 -18.79 -23.80 16.22
CA LEU A 882 -19.04 -23.23 14.90
C LEU A 882 -19.62 -21.82 15.02
N ALA A 883 -20.61 -21.63 15.91
CA ALA A 883 -21.19 -20.31 16.16
C ALA A 883 -20.13 -19.31 16.68
N GLU A 884 -19.26 -19.72 17.60
CA GLU A 884 -18.15 -18.92 18.11
C GLU A 884 -17.16 -18.53 17.01
N GLU A 885 -16.82 -19.48 16.12
CA GLU A 885 -15.94 -19.22 14.99
C GLU A 885 -16.55 -18.21 14.00
N PHE A 886 -17.82 -18.40 13.64
CA PHE A 886 -18.53 -17.47 12.75
C PHE A 886 -18.62 -16.07 13.37
N CYS A 887 -19.00 -15.98 14.64
CA CYS A 887 -19.06 -14.71 15.37
C CYS A 887 -17.69 -14.03 15.42
N ARG A 888 -16.60 -14.78 15.60
CA ARG A 888 -15.25 -14.21 15.64
C ARG A 888 -14.84 -13.62 14.30
N ARG A 889 -15.11 -14.34 13.21
CA ARG A 889 -14.83 -13.87 11.84
C ARG A 889 -15.70 -12.66 11.49
N ALA A 890 -17.00 -12.72 11.80
CA ALA A 890 -17.95 -11.63 11.65
C ALA A 890 -17.51 -10.38 12.43
N TRP A 891 -17.12 -10.53 13.70
CA TRP A 891 -16.66 -9.46 14.57
C TRP A 891 -15.44 -8.72 14.01
N LEU A 892 -14.43 -9.48 13.56
CA LEU A 892 -13.23 -8.91 12.93
C LEU A 892 -13.58 -8.19 11.62
N LYS A 893 -14.48 -8.78 10.82
CA LYS A 893 -14.98 -8.17 9.58
C LYS A 893 -15.69 -6.85 9.85
N VAL A 894 -16.62 -6.81 10.80
CA VAL A 894 -17.36 -5.58 11.17
C VAL A 894 -16.39 -4.47 11.56
N ARG A 895 -15.50 -4.73 12.52
CA ARG A 895 -14.60 -3.70 13.06
C ARG A 895 -13.58 -3.18 12.06
N SER A 896 -13.26 -3.96 11.03
CA SER A 896 -12.24 -3.59 10.04
C SER A 896 -12.81 -3.03 8.74
N ARG A 897 -13.98 -3.50 8.30
CA ARG A 897 -14.56 -3.13 6.99
C ARG A 897 -15.85 -2.34 7.08
N TYR A 898 -16.59 -2.44 8.18
CA TYR A 898 -17.92 -1.84 8.34
C TYR A 898 -18.01 -0.89 9.53
N CYS A 899 -16.89 -0.44 10.10
CA CYS A 899 -16.89 0.62 11.10
C CYS A 899 -17.01 2.00 10.43
N TRP A 900 -17.70 2.94 11.08
CA TRP A 900 -17.99 4.24 10.46
C TRP A 900 -16.73 5.08 10.24
N ARG A 901 -15.72 4.92 11.09
CA ARG A 901 -14.40 5.54 10.87
C ARG A 901 -13.80 5.17 9.52
N HIS A 902 -13.89 3.89 9.12
CA HIS A 902 -13.41 3.43 7.82
C HIS A 902 -14.25 3.99 6.67
N LEU A 903 -15.57 3.85 6.76
CA LEU A 903 -16.49 4.23 5.70
C LEU A 903 -16.52 5.75 5.45
N ALA A 904 -16.32 6.57 6.49
CA ALA A 904 -16.12 8.00 6.35
C ALA A 904 -14.83 8.31 5.56
N GLY A 905 -13.73 7.59 5.84
CA GLY A 905 -12.48 7.72 5.07
C GLY A 905 -12.65 7.40 3.59
N VAL A 906 -13.35 6.31 3.26
CA VAL A 906 -13.70 5.93 1.87
C VAL A 906 -14.59 6.99 1.21
N THR A 907 -15.56 7.51 1.96
CA THR A 907 -16.45 8.58 1.47
C THR A 907 -15.68 9.85 1.13
N LEU A 908 -14.67 10.22 1.93
CA LEU A 908 -13.83 11.39 1.68
C LEU A 908 -12.93 11.22 0.45
N GLU A 909 -12.43 10.02 0.19
CA GLU A 909 -11.67 9.71 -1.03
C GLU A 909 -12.55 9.90 -2.27
N VAL A 910 -13.80 9.43 -2.20
CA VAL A 910 -14.80 9.62 -3.25
C VAL A 910 -15.12 11.10 -3.48
N TYR A 911 -15.27 11.90 -2.42
CA TYR A 911 -15.45 13.34 -2.54
C TYR A 911 -14.24 14.04 -3.18
N SER A 912 -13.04 13.66 -2.75
CA SER A 912 -11.79 14.24 -3.27
C SER A 912 -11.60 13.94 -4.76
N GLU A 913 -11.88 12.70 -5.17
CA GLU A 913 -11.85 12.27 -6.58
C GLU A 913 -12.82 13.09 -7.44
N LEU A 914 -14.05 13.28 -6.96
CA LEU A 914 -15.07 14.08 -7.66
C LEU A 914 -14.63 15.54 -7.84
N LEU A 915 -14.09 16.15 -6.78
CA LEU A 915 -13.63 17.54 -6.80
C LEU A 915 -12.41 17.73 -7.71
N ALA A 916 -11.48 16.78 -7.74
CA ALA A 916 -10.32 16.81 -8.63
C ALA A 916 -10.73 16.79 -10.11
N ARG A 917 -11.62 15.86 -10.49
CA ARG A 917 -12.15 15.75 -11.87
C ARG A 917 -12.84 17.03 -12.35
N LYS A 918 -13.57 17.72 -11.46
CA LYS A 918 -14.24 19.00 -11.78
C LYS A 918 -13.25 20.14 -12.02
N LYS A 919 -12.14 20.19 -11.26
CA LYS A 919 -11.07 21.19 -11.47
C LYS A 919 -10.40 21.02 -12.83
N GLU A 920 -10.13 19.77 -13.24
CA GLU A 920 -9.50 19.47 -14.54
C GLU A 920 -10.44 19.74 -15.73
N GLY A 921 -11.74 19.45 -15.59
CA GLY A 921 -12.74 19.71 -16.62
C GLY A 921 -13.09 21.20 -16.82
N GLY A 922 -12.96 22.02 -15.78
CA GLY A 922 -13.29 23.46 -15.81
C GLY A 922 -12.39 24.34 -16.68
N GLY A 923 -11.18 23.86 -17.03
CA GLY A 923 -10.22 24.58 -17.86
C GLY A 923 -10.53 24.57 -19.37
N LYS A 924 -11.52 23.79 -19.83
CA LYS A 924 -11.94 23.73 -21.24
C LYS A 924 -13.24 24.48 -21.49
N ARG A 925 -13.29 25.79 -21.24
CA ARG A 925 -14.22 26.67 -21.99
C ARG A 925 -13.54 27.06 -23.30
N ILE A 926 -13.80 26.27 -24.33
CA ILE A 926 -13.47 26.59 -25.72
C ILE A 926 -14.16 27.92 -26.03
N ALA A 927 -13.38 28.97 -26.22
CA ALA A 927 -13.87 30.21 -26.82
C ALA A 927 -14.42 29.86 -28.20
N THR A 928 -15.74 29.96 -28.37
CA THR A 928 -16.36 29.92 -29.70
C THR A 928 -15.79 31.08 -30.52
N PRO A 929 -15.18 30.82 -31.70
CA PRO A 929 -14.76 31.91 -32.56
C PRO A 929 -16.02 32.61 -33.10
N SER A 930 -16.10 33.91 -32.85
CA SER A 930 -17.00 34.82 -33.56
C SER A 930 -16.81 34.62 -35.06
N GLY A 931 -17.87 34.17 -35.74
CA GLY A 931 -17.86 33.96 -37.17
C GLY A 931 -17.82 35.29 -37.91
N ASP A 932 -16.73 35.57 -38.61
CA ASP A 932 -16.72 36.41 -39.79
C ASP A 932 -16.69 35.50 -41.02
N ARG A 933 -17.82 35.42 -41.73
CA ARG A 933 -17.89 34.87 -43.08
C ARG A 933 -17.61 36.00 -44.07
N GLN A 934 -16.47 35.94 -44.74
CA GLN A 934 -16.31 36.50 -46.07
C GLN A 934 -16.19 35.36 -47.09
N ARG A 935 -17.07 35.46 -48.09
CA ARG A 935 -17.24 34.67 -49.33
C ARG A 935 -18.09 33.40 -49.22
#